data_AF-U6N8K5-F1
#
_entry.id   AF-U6N8K5-F1
#
_cell.length_a   1.000
_cell.length_b   1.000
_cell.length_c   1.000
_cell.angle_alpha   90.00
_cell.angle_beta   90.00
_cell.angle_gamma   90.00
#
_symmetry.space_group_name_H-M   'P 1'
#
loop_
_entity.id
_entity.type
_entity.pdbx_description
1 polymer ?
#
loop_
_entity_poly.entity_id
_entity_poly.type
_entity_poly.pdbx_seq_one_letter_code
_entity_poly.pdbx_strand_id
1 'polypeptide(L)'
;MWGNLTLQVLWANFLLINVQLFKSIGAFTVLFVDEPLFSFASFLSYDYINEDYGKTETVVLPVSNQDVSETTPESWPEADATEANPGQASNVPSTRPRVGVVRKWTTGESLITTFAFLSLCLLAAHKKKRPALKEQNQRTQKEGQLFHTLEGGRPSAQERKGASEPPVSAHTAKEQSRVQIVRGLLPLAVRLALALDSQESQVLLDCARENVKKAEAAVASATKEAGRKMHLDNAVQALRRLHQMSLQQAQALAKAGSKVPNFGLLDLDEKGGVMTAQLSDIIEGEAVFPFVVYLRSLQNSAINVCQMFDGAHKRLLMSARFANEADGELLLSAAAELEWLRSMGDRKAHILQRATKVEETAMNGIRIRLLSTVEEWMRTLHLTCSVLTVYVGLVPNTVEASPEEGGASAYKNSESIQLLMKKLECARELMGSIDREKRAVEASTSVESANASFGRVEKLNEKTLDLLEDCWELTKIMSPPRTELNSEDLALLIKATTEASAFAEKQISSARANLSTVRGRCSSNLNIGGGERTVAGQLSPPLKEQLLDDAMAIEESVAVHYEATQNAVKKLRNKSCLADATVLLDEMEDSIANLVKYNERSMTLVLQSNLQVFLEDEVESSVRAAEHAFSSSVTFPGPKLADLHKLRSLLNEARKEAGSASTFAEAVQTAAKVRSHAEAIDDMLKNHQRSLLKLD
;
A
#
# COMPACT_ATOMS: atom_id res chain seq x y z
N MET A 1 -22.79 2.29 -65.50
CA MET A 1 -21.77 3.30 -65.08
C MET A 1 -22.08 3.88 -63.70
N TRP A 2 -22.60 3.07 -62.77
CA TRP A 2 -22.88 3.40 -61.38
C TRP A 2 -22.43 2.17 -60.59
N GLY A 3 -21.38 2.28 -59.78
CA GLY A 3 -20.73 1.09 -59.22
C GLY A 3 -19.36 1.34 -58.60
N ASN A 4 -19.28 2.31 -57.68
CA ASN A 4 -18.09 2.45 -56.81
C ASN A 4 -18.39 3.18 -55.48
N LEU A 5 -19.67 3.29 -55.08
CA LEU A 5 -20.07 4.09 -53.92
C LEU A 5 -19.98 3.32 -52.60
N THR A 6 -20.38 2.05 -52.59
CA THR A 6 -20.41 1.21 -51.38
C THR A 6 -19.01 0.89 -50.85
N LEU A 7 -18.07 0.55 -51.73
CA LEU A 7 -16.68 0.31 -51.33
C LEU A 7 -16.04 1.57 -50.77
N GLN A 8 -16.24 2.73 -51.42
CA GLN A 8 -15.74 4.02 -50.92
C GLN A 8 -16.37 4.45 -49.60
N VAL A 9 -17.64 4.11 -49.32
CA VAL A 9 -18.28 4.40 -48.02
C VAL A 9 -17.72 3.50 -46.91
N LEU A 10 -17.49 2.20 -47.16
CA LEU A 10 -16.82 1.31 -46.19
C LEU A 10 -15.39 1.80 -45.89
N TRP A 11 -14.63 2.14 -46.94
CA TRP A 11 -13.27 2.67 -46.81
C TRP A 11 -13.23 4.03 -46.10
N ALA A 12 -14.18 4.92 -46.41
CA ALA A 12 -14.28 6.22 -45.74
C ALA A 12 -14.66 6.09 -44.27
N ASN A 13 -15.53 5.14 -43.89
CA ASN A 13 -15.85 4.87 -42.49
C ASN A 13 -14.63 4.31 -41.74
N PHE A 14 -13.91 3.34 -42.31
CA PHE A 14 -12.69 2.78 -41.73
C PHE A 14 -11.60 3.86 -41.54
N LEU A 15 -11.42 4.75 -42.52
CA LEU A 15 -10.52 5.90 -42.40
C LEU A 15 -11.02 6.96 -41.40
N LEU A 16 -12.33 7.22 -41.30
CA LEU A 16 -12.88 8.16 -40.31
C LEU A 16 -12.64 7.70 -38.86
N ILE A 17 -12.73 6.40 -38.60
CA ILE A 17 -12.48 5.79 -37.29
C ILE A 17 -11.00 5.97 -36.91
N ASN A 18 -10.08 5.56 -37.78
CA ASN A 18 -8.65 5.69 -37.52
C ASN A 18 -8.17 7.14 -37.38
N VAL A 19 -8.70 8.07 -38.20
CA VAL A 19 -8.38 9.52 -38.11
C VAL A 19 -8.88 10.19 -36.81
N GLN A 20 -9.72 9.52 -36.01
CA GLN A 20 -10.05 9.95 -34.64
C GLN A 20 -8.99 9.49 -33.62
N LEU A 21 -8.40 8.29 -33.78
CA LEU A 21 -7.31 7.80 -32.91
C LEU A 21 -6.05 8.67 -33.03
N PHE A 22 -5.62 9.01 -34.25
CA PHE A 22 -4.34 9.69 -34.55
C PHE A 22 -4.17 11.12 -33.99
N LYS A 23 -5.05 11.60 -33.11
CA LYS A 23 -4.99 12.95 -32.49
C LYS A 23 -4.49 12.97 -31.05
N SER A 24 -4.26 11.82 -30.40
CA SER A 24 -4.05 11.75 -28.95
C SER A 24 -2.59 11.62 -28.48
N ILE A 25 -1.66 11.10 -29.29
CA ILE A 25 -0.31 10.70 -28.84
C ILE A 25 0.79 11.47 -29.59
N GLY A 26 1.86 11.89 -28.90
CA GLY A 26 3.00 12.57 -29.53
C GLY A 26 4.23 12.81 -28.64
N ALA A 27 5.26 11.98 -28.84
CA ALA A 27 6.69 12.14 -28.49
C ALA A 27 7.09 12.18 -26.98
N PHE A 28 8.04 11.38 -26.49
CA PHE A 28 9.47 11.40 -26.88
C PHE A 28 10.27 10.11 -26.47
N THR A 29 11.55 10.03 -26.89
CA THR A 29 12.56 9.00 -26.52
C THR A 29 13.40 9.39 -25.28
N VAL A 30 14.09 8.50 -24.55
CA VAL A 30 15.39 7.82 -24.89
C VAL A 30 15.64 6.56 -24.00
N LEU A 31 16.62 5.74 -24.40
CA LEU A 31 17.08 4.41 -23.94
C LEU A 31 17.65 4.33 -22.50
N PHE A 32 17.59 3.13 -21.88
CA PHE A 32 18.72 2.31 -21.39
C PHE A 32 18.20 0.93 -20.85
N VAL A 33 19.07 0.10 -20.25
CA VAL A 33 18.92 -1.35 -19.95
C VAL A 33 19.22 -1.66 -18.45
N ASP A 34 19.11 -2.88 -17.87
CA ASP A 34 19.17 -4.27 -18.38
C ASP A 34 18.39 -5.30 -17.51
N GLU A 35 18.58 -6.62 -17.74
CA GLU A 35 17.99 -7.78 -17.01
C GLU A 35 18.78 -8.14 -15.71
N PRO A 36 18.55 -9.28 -14.97
CA PRO A 36 17.54 -10.37 -15.00
C PRO A 36 16.90 -10.71 -13.60
N LEU A 37 16.02 -11.69 -13.29
CA LEU A 37 15.16 -12.68 -13.99
C LEU A 37 14.04 -13.21 -13.04
N PHE A 38 13.30 -14.25 -13.47
CA PHE A 38 12.37 -15.15 -12.75
C PHE A 38 10.92 -14.68 -12.48
N SER A 39 10.01 -15.66 -12.31
CA SER A 39 8.55 -15.53 -12.48
C SER A 39 7.77 -16.44 -11.51
N PHE A 40 6.56 -16.03 -11.10
CA PHE A 40 5.67 -16.82 -10.22
C PHE A 40 4.19 -16.49 -10.42
N ALA A 41 3.35 -17.48 -10.77
CA ALA A 41 1.96 -17.28 -11.20
C ALA A 41 0.90 -17.47 -10.09
N SER A 42 1.29 -17.45 -8.81
CA SER A 42 0.44 -17.91 -7.69
C SER A 42 -0.22 -16.80 -6.87
N PHE A 43 0.06 -15.53 -7.14
CA PHE A 43 -0.13 -14.44 -6.16
C PHE A 43 -1.57 -14.02 -5.83
N LEU A 44 -2.57 -14.41 -6.64
CA LEU A 44 -3.98 -14.08 -6.39
C LEU A 44 -4.75 -15.16 -5.61
N SER A 45 -4.11 -16.29 -5.27
CA SER A 45 -4.69 -17.39 -4.51
C SER A 45 -3.93 -17.64 -3.20
N TYR A 46 -3.96 -16.66 -2.30
CA TYR A 46 -3.47 -16.85 -0.92
C TYR A 46 -4.61 -17.34 -0.01
N ASP A 47 -4.48 -18.56 0.50
CA ASP A 47 -5.39 -19.10 1.50
C ASP A 47 -5.32 -18.30 2.81
N TYR A 48 -6.49 -17.88 3.29
CA TYR A 48 -6.62 -17.13 4.54
C TYR A 48 -6.64 -18.12 5.71
N ILE A 49 -5.46 -18.52 6.19
CA ILE A 49 -5.35 -19.32 7.42
C ILE A 49 -5.62 -18.39 8.62
N ASN A 50 -6.77 -18.60 9.26
CA ASN A 50 -7.01 -18.11 10.61
C ASN A 50 -6.06 -18.85 11.58
N GLU A 51 -4.96 -18.22 11.98
CA GLU A 51 -4.24 -18.63 13.20
C GLU A 51 -4.78 -17.87 14.41
N ASP A 52 -5.22 -18.64 15.41
CA ASP A 52 -5.96 -18.15 16.58
C ASP A 52 -5.02 -17.54 17.64
N TYR A 53 -5.60 -16.80 18.59
CA TYR A 53 -4.83 -16.01 19.56
C TYR A 53 -3.93 -16.85 20.50
N GLY A 54 -2.65 -16.47 20.55
CA GLY A 54 -1.96 -16.30 21.83
C GLY A 54 -1.30 -17.53 22.46
N LYS A 55 -0.10 -17.87 21.99
CA LYS A 55 0.95 -18.50 22.81
C LYS A 55 2.27 -17.76 22.67
N THR A 56 2.97 -17.59 23.78
CA THR A 56 4.33 -17.04 23.82
C THR A 56 5.34 -18.14 23.50
N GLU A 57 5.96 -18.10 22.32
CA GLU A 57 7.15 -18.90 22.03
C GLU A 57 8.33 -17.99 21.68
N THR A 58 9.46 -18.20 22.37
CA THR A 58 10.69 -17.41 22.23
C THR A 58 11.42 -17.79 20.95
N VAL A 59 11.39 -16.92 19.95
CA VAL A 59 12.15 -17.10 18.71
C VAL A 59 13.65 -16.94 18.99
N VAL A 60 14.40 -18.04 18.88
CA VAL A 60 15.87 -18.02 18.88
C VAL A 60 16.35 -17.65 17.48
N LEU A 61 17.17 -16.59 17.38
CA LEU A 61 17.74 -16.14 16.11
C LEU A 61 18.78 -17.14 15.57
N PRO A 62 18.62 -17.66 14.33
CA PRO A 62 19.70 -18.37 13.66
C PRO A 62 20.73 -17.35 13.13
N VAL A 63 21.98 -17.47 13.58
CA VAL A 63 23.11 -16.76 12.96
C VAL A 63 23.43 -17.46 11.64
N SER A 64 23.40 -16.71 10.53
CA SER A 64 23.88 -17.19 9.23
C SER A 64 25.14 -16.43 8.84
N ASN A 65 26.26 -17.13 8.79
CA ASN A 65 27.47 -16.60 8.16
C ASN A 65 27.28 -16.61 6.64
N GLN A 66 27.57 -15.51 5.96
CA GLN A 66 27.86 -15.52 4.54
C GLN A 66 29.38 -15.54 4.35
N ASP A 67 29.92 -16.72 4.04
CA ASP A 67 31.27 -16.83 3.52
C ASP A 67 31.33 -16.32 2.07
N VAL A 68 32.49 -15.80 1.70
CA VAL A 68 32.75 -15.25 0.36
C VAL A 68 32.98 -16.38 -0.64
N SER A 69 32.52 -16.22 -1.87
CA SER A 69 33.00 -16.98 -3.02
C SER A 69 33.01 -16.08 -4.25
N GLU A 70 34.19 -15.91 -4.83
CA GLU A 70 34.43 -15.11 -6.03
C GLU A 70 34.10 -15.93 -7.28
N THR A 71 33.46 -15.31 -8.28
CA THR A 71 33.34 -15.88 -9.62
C THR A 71 33.76 -14.86 -10.66
N THR A 72 34.92 -15.10 -11.28
CA THR A 72 35.52 -14.27 -12.32
C THR A 72 34.65 -14.20 -13.58
N PRO A 73 34.45 -13.03 -14.21
CA PRO A 73 33.85 -12.96 -15.54
C PRO A 73 34.87 -13.35 -16.63
N GLU A 74 34.49 -14.24 -17.55
CA GLU A 74 35.29 -14.52 -18.74
C GLU A 74 35.10 -13.43 -19.81
N SER A 75 36.20 -12.96 -20.40
CA SER A 75 36.22 -11.90 -21.41
C SER A 75 36.57 -12.43 -22.81
N TRP A 76 35.68 -12.22 -23.77
CA TRP A 76 35.90 -12.42 -25.22
C TRP A 76 35.26 -11.25 -26.00
N PRO A 77 35.71 -10.93 -27.23
CA PRO A 77 36.51 -9.72 -27.40
C PRO A 77 35.81 -8.57 -28.12
N GLU A 78 36.41 -7.39 -28.00
CA GLU A 78 36.08 -6.20 -28.78
C GLU A 78 36.30 -6.42 -30.28
N ALA A 79 35.47 -5.77 -31.10
CA ALA A 79 35.65 -5.65 -32.54
C ALA A 79 35.82 -4.15 -32.89
N ASP A 80 36.75 -3.86 -33.79
CA ASP A 80 37.38 -2.55 -33.94
C ASP A 80 36.72 -1.66 -35.01
N ALA A 81 37.01 -0.35 -34.94
CA ALA A 81 36.71 0.73 -35.88
C ALA A 81 35.21 1.14 -36.07
N THR A 82 34.88 2.39 -36.44
CA THR A 82 35.73 3.51 -36.91
C THR A 82 35.18 4.86 -36.39
N GLU A 83 36.07 5.83 -36.16
CA GLU A 83 35.68 7.22 -35.88
C GLU A 83 34.96 7.90 -37.06
N ALA A 84 33.98 8.77 -36.77
CA ALA A 84 33.38 9.68 -37.75
C ALA A 84 33.14 11.07 -37.14
N ASN A 85 33.56 12.10 -37.88
CA ASN A 85 33.73 13.48 -37.41
C ASN A 85 32.38 14.21 -37.13
N PRO A 86 32.16 14.86 -35.98
CA PRO A 86 30.96 15.62 -35.72
C PRO A 86 31.05 17.07 -36.23
N GLY A 87 30.27 17.42 -37.25
CA GLY A 87 29.88 18.83 -37.46
C GLY A 87 29.64 19.31 -38.88
N GLN A 88 28.37 19.49 -39.24
CA GLN A 88 27.96 20.74 -39.89
C GLN A 88 26.49 21.04 -39.59
N ALA A 89 26.19 22.29 -39.19
CA ALA A 89 24.82 22.74 -38.95
C ALA A 89 24.17 23.23 -40.26
N SER A 90 22.86 22.98 -40.41
CA SER A 90 22.05 23.55 -41.49
C SER A 90 20.80 24.23 -40.91
N ASN A 91 20.77 25.57 -40.95
CA ASN A 91 19.63 26.37 -40.56
C ASN A 91 18.79 26.72 -41.79
N VAL A 92 17.60 26.15 -41.93
CA VAL A 92 16.57 26.64 -42.87
C VAL A 92 15.20 26.63 -42.16
N PRO A 93 14.51 27.78 -42.01
CA PRO A 93 13.24 27.86 -41.31
C PRO A 93 12.06 27.57 -42.24
N SER A 94 11.17 26.65 -41.83
CA SER A 94 9.81 26.60 -42.37
C SER A 94 8.93 27.63 -41.65
N THR A 95 8.07 28.34 -42.38
CA THR A 95 7.23 29.40 -41.79
C THR A 95 5.81 29.40 -42.36
N ARG A 96 4.84 29.74 -41.48
CA ARG A 96 3.45 30.14 -41.76
C ARG A 96 2.48 29.02 -42.23
N PRO A 97 1.15 29.19 -42.06
CA PRO A 97 0.48 29.92 -40.96
C PRO A 97 -0.90 29.37 -40.49
N ARG A 98 -1.41 30.01 -39.41
CA ARG A 98 -2.77 30.60 -39.28
C ARG A 98 -3.92 29.82 -38.60
N VAL A 99 -4.76 30.63 -37.95
CA VAL A 99 -6.17 30.46 -37.58
C VAL A 99 -6.49 29.34 -36.59
N GLY A 100 -6.62 29.73 -35.32
CA GLY A 100 -7.50 29.02 -34.40
C GLY A 100 -8.96 29.37 -34.68
N VAL A 101 -9.86 28.40 -34.58
CA VAL A 101 -11.32 28.60 -34.60
C VAL A 101 -11.86 28.25 -33.22
N VAL A 102 -12.37 29.25 -32.49
CA VAL A 102 -13.04 29.03 -31.22
C VAL A 102 -14.37 28.32 -31.46
N ARG A 103 -14.55 27.12 -30.91
CA ARG A 103 -15.88 26.53 -30.66
C ARG A 103 -16.09 26.34 -29.17
N LYS A 104 -17.14 26.96 -28.66
CA LYS A 104 -17.62 26.75 -27.29
C LYS A 104 -18.20 25.35 -27.17
N TRP A 105 -17.84 24.65 -26.10
CA TRP A 105 -18.69 23.60 -25.52
C TRP A 105 -19.26 24.14 -24.22
N THR A 106 -20.57 24.07 -24.05
CA THR A 106 -21.28 24.58 -22.88
C THR A 106 -21.96 23.44 -22.14
N THR A 107 -21.25 22.89 -21.15
CA THR A 107 -21.81 22.03 -20.11
C THR A 107 -21.07 22.30 -18.79
N GLY A 108 -21.54 23.32 -18.06
CA GLY A 108 -21.55 23.19 -16.60
C GLY A 108 -22.46 22.02 -16.20
N GLU A 109 -22.44 21.53 -14.96
CA GLU A 109 -22.16 22.30 -13.73
C GLU A 109 -21.05 21.71 -12.84
N SER A 110 -20.45 20.57 -13.23
CA SER A 110 -19.52 19.77 -12.41
C SER A 110 -18.22 20.48 -11.96
N LEU A 111 -17.77 21.52 -12.67
CA LEU A 111 -16.52 22.23 -12.34
C LEU A 111 -16.65 23.26 -11.19
N ILE A 112 -17.87 23.64 -10.81
CA ILE A 112 -18.07 24.65 -9.75
C ILE A 112 -17.99 24.00 -8.36
N THR A 113 -18.51 22.79 -8.21
CA THR A 113 -18.45 22.01 -6.96
C THR A 113 -17.02 21.57 -6.63
N THR A 114 -16.25 21.10 -7.62
CA THR A 114 -14.85 20.68 -7.43
C THR A 114 -13.93 21.86 -7.05
N PHE A 115 -14.05 23.02 -7.71
CA PHE A 115 -13.30 24.23 -7.33
C PHE A 115 -13.70 24.77 -5.95
N ALA A 116 -14.97 24.66 -5.56
CA ALA A 116 -15.41 25.02 -4.22
C ALA A 116 -14.79 24.11 -3.14
N PHE A 117 -14.71 22.80 -3.41
CA PHE A 117 -14.13 21.82 -2.48
C PHE A 117 -12.61 22.04 -2.29
N LEU A 118 -11.86 22.20 -3.39
CA LEU A 118 -10.43 22.55 -3.35
C LEU A 118 -10.16 23.88 -2.64
N SER A 119 -11.00 24.89 -2.85
CA SER A 119 -10.89 26.17 -2.14
C SER A 119 -11.15 26.04 -0.63
N LEU A 120 -12.07 25.15 -0.23
CA LEU A 120 -12.35 24.87 1.17
C LEU A 120 -11.17 24.19 1.87
N CYS A 121 -10.55 23.20 1.22
CA CYS A 121 -9.34 22.52 1.70
C CYS A 121 -8.17 23.50 1.89
N LEU A 122 -7.93 24.39 0.91
CA LEU A 122 -6.84 25.38 0.99
C LEU A 122 -7.10 26.46 2.05
N LEU A 123 -8.36 26.86 2.28
CA LEU A 123 -8.72 27.84 3.31
C LEU A 123 -8.61 27.29 4.75
N ALA A 124 -8.61 25.97 4.94
CA ALA A 124 -8.36 25.34 6.24
C ALA A 124 -6.90 25.49 6.72
N ALA A 125 -5.94 25.62 5.79
CA ALA A 125 -4.51 25.65 6.11
C ALA A 125 -3.99 26.98 6.68
N HIS A 126 -4.78 28.07 6.68
CA HIS A 126 -4.25 29.42 6.91
C HIS A 126 -5.06 30.32 7.88
N LYS A 127 -5.12 29.92 9.16
CA LYS A 127 -5.54 30.72 10.35
C LYS A 127 -5.08 29.97 11.63
N LYS A 128 -4.43 30.54 12.65
CA LYS A 128 -3.98 31.92 12.97
C LYS A 128 -2.59 31.86 13.66
N LYS A 129 -1.70 32.82 13.42
CA LYS A 129 -0.63 33.22 14.37
C LYS A 129 -0.97 34.60 14.96
N ARG A 130 -1.22 34.67 16.27
CA ARG A 130 -1.40 35.91 17.06
C ARG A 130 -1.52 35.56 18.56
N PRO A 131 -1.16 36.47 19.49
CA PRO A 131 0.24 36.76 19.83
C PRO A 131 0.57 36.35 21.27
N ALA A 132 1.86 36.30 21.62
CA ALA A 132 2.27 36.12 23.01
C ALA A 132 1.92 37.35 23.85
N LEU A 133 1.10 37.16 24.90
CA LEU A 133 0.81 38.20 25.89
C LEU A 133 1.89 38.20 26.98
N LYS A 134 2.25 39.39 27.47
CA LYS A 134 3.08 39.54 28.68
C LYS A 134 2.20 39.47 29.94
N GLU A 135 2.91 39.28 31.06
CA GLU A 135 2.58 39.58 32.46
C GLU A 135 2.41 38.36 33.37
N GLN A 136 2.61 38.45 34.69
CA GLN A 136 3.53 39.25 35.53
C GLN A 136 3.32 38.76 36.97
N ASN A 137 4.39 38.61 37.75
CA ASN A 137 4.44 38.50 39.22
C ASN A 137 3.13 38.28 40.01
N GLN A 138 3.10 37.28 40.91
CA GLN A 138 3.33 37.57 42.34
C GLN A 138 3.47 36.33 43.24
N ARG A 139 3.95 36.61 44.46
CA ARG A 139 4.21 35.70 45.59
C ARG A 139 2.94 34.97 46.07
N THR A 140 3.13 33.79 46.65
CA THR A 140 2.86 33.62 48.10
C THR A 140 3.65 32.46 48.69
N GLN A 141 4.70 32.80 49.44
CA GLN A 141 5.30 31.90 50.43
C GLN A 141 4.53 32.12 51.75
N LYS A 142 3.96 31.07 52.32
CA LYS A 142 3.40 31.07 53.67
C LYS A 142 3.79 29.78 54.39
N GLU A 143 4.71 29.91 55.33
CA GLU A 143 4.95 28.89 56.35
C GLU A 143 3.74 28.85 57.30
N GLY A 144 3.42 27.65 57.79
CA GLY A 144 2.22 27.39 58.59
C GLY A 144 2.50 26.40 59.72
N GLN A 145 3.55 26.65 60.51
CA GLN A 145 3.72 25.93 61.78
C GLN A 145 2.67 26.42 62.78
N LEU A 146 1.75 25.55 63.18
CA LEU A 146 0.76 25.86 64.21
C LEU A 146 0.37 24.59 64.97
N PHE A 147 0.97 24.40 66.15
CA PHE A 147 0.46 23.49 67.17
C PHE A 147 0.50 24.19 68.53
N HIS A 148 -0.66 24.62 69.00
CA HIS A 148 -0.89 24.81 70.43
C HIS A 148 -1.20 23.45 71.05
N THR A 149 -0.65 23.18 72.23
CA THR A 149 -1.18 22.15 73.13
C THR A 149 -1.16 22.73 74.53
N LEU A 150 -2.33 22.86 75.13
CA LEU A 150 -2.52 23.32 76.51
C LEU A 150 -3.02 22.15 77.34
N GLU A 151 -2.13 21.55 78.11
CA GLU A 151 -2.37 20.70 79.28
C GLU A 151 -1.02 20.53 79.99
N GLY A 152 -0.94 20.28 81.31
CA GLY A 152 -2.01 20.11 82.28
C GLY A 152 -1.58 19.08 83.33
N GLY A 153 -1.55 19.46 84.60
CA GLY A 153 -1.21 18.55 85.71
C GLY A 153 0.25 18.58 86.18
N ARG A 154 0.42 18.53 87.51
CA ARG A 154 1.71 18.32 88.21
C ARG A 154 1.78 16.85 88.71
N PRO A 155 2.97 16.35 89.12
CA PRO A 155 3.24 14.92 89.14
C PRO A 155 2.72 14.19 90.37
N SER A 156 2.62 12.86 90.24
CA SER A 156 2.78 11.92 91.35
C SER A 156 4.02 11.07 91.09
N ALA A 157 4.80 10.79 92.13
CA ALA A 157 6.04 10.02 92.01
C ALA A 157 5.82 8.56 92.42
N GLN A 158 6.40 7.62 91.67
CA GLN A 158 6.78 6.34 92.27
C GLN A 158 8.07 5.79 91.67
N GLU A 159 9.11 5.76 92.50
CA GLU A 159 10.42 5.23 92.17
C GLU A 159 10.41 3.70 92.22
N ARG A 160 10.61 3.02 91.08
CA ARG A 160 11.01 1.60 91.04
C ARG A 160 12.05 1.35 89.95
N LYS A 161 13.31 1.19 90.39
CA LYS A 161 14.39 0.57 89.61
C LYS A 161 14.00 -0.86 89.22
N GLY A 162 14.23 -1.24 87.97
CA GLY A 162 14.12 -2.63 87.52
C GLY A 162 14.28 -2.79 86.01
N ALA A 163 15.47 -3.20 85.56
CA ALA A 163 15.77 -3.69 84.21
C ALA A 163 15.19 -2.88 83.02
N SER A 164 15.82 -1.74 82.71
CA SER A 164 15.71 -1.16 81.37
C SER A 164 16.41 -2.06 80.34
N GLU A 165 15.73 -2.38 79.23
CA GLU A 165 16.41 -2.89 78.04
C GLU A 165 17.49 -1.90 77.57
N PRO A 166 18.60 -2.36 76.96
CA PRO A 166 19.61 -1.45 76.43
C PRO A 166 19.00 -0.60 75.31
N PRO A 167 19.26 0.72 75.26
CA PRO A 167 18.72 1.56 74.20
C PRO A 167 19.27 1.10 72.85
N VAL A 168 18.38 0.61 71.98
CA VAL A 168 18.66 0.38 70.56
C VAL A 168 19.24 1.68 70.00
N SER A 169 20.49 1.64 69.54
CA SER A 169 21.18 2.87 69.14
C SER A 169 20.45 3.51 67.96
N ALA A 170 20.39 4.85 67.93
CA ALA A 170 19.77 5.57 66.82
C ALA A 170 20.38 5.20 65.45
N HIS A 171 21.63 4.72 65.44
CA HIS A 171 22.28 4.11 64.27
C HIS A 171 21.64 2.77 63.86
N THR A 172 21.49 1.81 64.78
CA THR A 172 20.87 0.51 64.46
C THR A 172 19.43 0.64 63.99
N ALA A 173 18.63 1.54 64.59
CA ALA A 173 17.27 1.84 64.11
C ALA A 173 17.28 2.46 62.69
N LYS A 174 18.19 3.41 62.43
CA LYS A 174 18.33 4.06 61.11
C LYS A 174 18.77 3.10 60.01
N GLU A 175 19.69 2.18 60.30
CA GLU A 175 20.11 1.18 59.32
C GLU A 175 19.06 0.06 59.13
N GLN A 176 18.31 -0.32 60.16
CA GLN A 176 17.18 -1.24 60.00
C GLN A 176 16.05 -0.64 59.14
N SER A 177 15.78 0.66 59.30
CA SER A 177 14.91 1.41 58.38
C SER A 177 15.46 1.39 56.95
N ARG A 178 16.78 1.61 56.75
CA ARG A 178 17.44 1.51 55.44
C ARG A 178 17.26 0.13 54.78
N VAL A 179 17.38 -0.97 55.55
CA VAL A 179 17.10 -2.33 55.03
C VAL A 179 15.66 -2.45 54.52
N GLN A 180 14.68 -1.95 55.28
CA GLN A 180 13.27 -1.98 54.86
C GLN A 180 13.01 -1.17 53.59
N ILE A 181 13.64 0.00 53.43
CA ILE A 181 13.50 0.82 52.22
C ILE A 181 14.07 0.08 51.01
N VAL A 182 15.31 -0.44 51.07
CA VAL A 182 15.91 -1.16 49.92
C VAL A 182 15.12 -2.45 49.59
N ARG A 183 14.60 -3.16 50.60
CA ARG A 183 13.68 -4.28 50.40
C ARG A 183 12.41 -3.84 49.65
N GLY A 184 11.86 -2.67 49.98
CA GLY A 184 10.72 -2.06 49.30
C GLY A 184 10.97 -1.67 47.84
N LEU A 185 12.24 -1.48 47.43
CA LEU A 185 12.60 -1.22 46.03
C LEU A 185 12.65 -2.50 45.18
N LEU A 186 12.79 -3.69 45.78
CA LEU A 186 12.94 -4.95 45.03
C LEU A 186 11.76 -5.24 44.08
N PRO A 187 10.47 -5.04 44.44
CA PRO A 187 9.36 -5.22 43.49
C PRO A 187 9.43 -4.27 42.28
N LEU A 188 9.89 -3.04 42.47
CA LEU A 188 10.08 -2.08 41.39
C LEU A 188 11.23 -2.53 40.46
N ALA A 189 12.31 -3.07 41.05
CA ALA A 189 13.41 -3.66 40.32
C ALA A 189 13.01 -4.94 39.55
N VAL A 190 12.06 -5.74 40.06
CA VAL A 190 11.49 -6.87 39.32
C VAL A 190 10.77 -6.38 38.06
N ARG A 191 9.88 -5.38 38.18
CA ARG A 191 9.20 -4.80 37.01
C ARG A 191 10.21 -4.21 36.02
N LEU A 192 11.22 -3.50 36.49
CA LEU A 192 12.27 -2.93 35.63
C LEU A 192 13.09 -4.00 34.90
N ALA A 193 13.44 -5.10 35.57
CA ALA A 193 14.16 -6.21 34.95
C ALA A 193 13.32 -6.92 33.87
N LEU A 194 12.00 -7.06 34.09
CA LEU A 194 11.05 -7.59 33.11
C LEU A 194 10.82 -6.62 31.93
N ALA A 195 10.73 -5.31 32.19
CA ALA A 195 10.62 -4.28 31.14
C ALA A 195 11.92 -4.13 30.32
N LEU A 196 13.07 -4.50 30.89
CA LEU A 196 14.35 -4.62 30.20
C LEU A 196 14.46 -5.90 29.38
N ASP A 197 13.97 -7.02 29.92
CA ASP A 197 13.98 -8.36 29.31
C ASP A 197 15.37 -8.80 28.80
N SER A 198 16.35 -8.86 29.70
CA SER A 198 17.70 -9.32 29.37
C SER A 198 18.31 -10.16 30.49
N GLN A 199 19.22 -11.07 30.16
CA GLN A 199 19.92 -11.90 31.14
C GLN A 199 20.72 -11.05 32.15
N GLU A 200 21.31 -9.94 31.69
CA GLU A 200 22.02 -8.98 32.55
C GLU A 200 21.09 -8.27 33.54
N SER A 201 19.83 -8.00 33.16
CA SER A 201 18.86 -7.35 34.05
C SER A 201 18.50 -8.26 35.23
N GLN A 202 18.36 -9.56 34.96
CA GLN A 202 18.09 -10.58 35.98
C GLN A 202 19.30 -10.79 36.90
N VAL A 203 20.53 -10.82 36.36
CA VAL A 203 21.77 -10.91 37.17
C VAL A 203 21.92 -9.71 38.11
N LEU A 204 21.60 -8.49 37.66
CA LEU A 204 21.60 -7.29 38.50
C LEU A 204 20.50 -7.34 39.59
N LEU A 205 19.30 -7.81 39.24
CA LEU A 205 18.19 -8.01 40.16
C LEU A 205 18.51 -9.05 41.26
N ASP A 206 19.10 -10.19 40.89
CA ASP A 206 19.49 -11.23 41.84
C ASP A 206 20.67 -10.80 42.72
N CYS A 207 21.63 -10.04 42.18
CA CYS A 207 22.67 -9.40 42.98
C CYS A 207 22.08 -8.44 44.03
N ALA A 208 21.05 -7.66 43.68
CA ALA A 208 20.34 -6.81 44.62
C ALA A 208 19.58 -7.62 45.69
N ARG A 209 18.81 -8.64 45.27
CA ARG A 209 18.08 -9.56 46.18
C ARG A 209 19.02 -10.28 47.16
N GLU A 210 20.16 -10.78 46.68
CA GLU A 210 21.11 -11.51 47.50
C GLU A 210 21.80 -10.60 48.53
N ASN A 211 22.19 -9.38 48.12
CA ASN A 211 22.77 -8.41 49.05
C ASN A 211 21.74 -7.90 50.09
N VAL A 212 20.46 -7.72 49.73
CA VAL A 212 19.40 -7.42 50.72
C VAL A 212 19.26 -8.56 51.73
N LYS A 213 19.20 -9.83 51.28
CA LYS A 213 19.18 -11.00 52.19
C LYS A 213 20.40 -11.05 53.13
N LYS A 214 21.60 -10.73 52.63
CA LYS A 214 22.83 -10.65 53.43
C LYS A 214 22.79 -9.51 54.45
N ALA A 215 22.22 -8.35 54.09
CA ALA A 215 22.00 -7.24 55.01
C ALA A 215 20.95 -7.56 56.09
N GLU A 216 19.84 -8.22 55.73
CA GLU A 216 18.82 -8.71 56.66
C GLU A 216 19.40 -9.72 57.66
N ALA A 217 20.16 -10.71 57.19
CA ALA A 217 20.84 -11.67 58.07
C ALA A 217 21.85 -11.01 59.03
N ALA A 218 22.43 -9.87 58.64
CA ALA A 218 23.31 -9.09 59.52
C ALA A 218 22.55 -8.28 60.60
N VAL A 219 21.24 -8.02 60.44
CA VAL A 219 20.43 -7.37 61.50
C VAL A 219 20.35 -8.25 62.76
N ALA A 220 20.35 -9.58 62.60
CA ALA A 220 20.36 -10.53 63.71
C ALA A 220 21.73 -10.65 64.44
N SER A 221 22.74 -9.85 64.07
CA SER A 221 24.11 -9.99 64.54
C SER A 221 24.74 -8.62 64.84
N ALA A 222 24.64 -8.16 66.09
CA ALA A 222 25.10 -6.85 66.54
C ALA A 222 26.59 -6.55 66.27
N THR A 223 27.41 -7.56 66.00
CA THR A 223 28.85 -7.43 65.69
C THR A 223 29.15 -7.22 64.19
N LYS A 224 28.14 -7.10 63.31
CA LYS A 224 28.33 -7.08 61.84
C LYS A 224 27.85 -5.79 61.14
N GLU A 225 27.73 -4.68 61.85
CA GLU A 225 27.22 -3.39 61.34
C GLU A 225 27.93 -2.90 60.06
N ALA A 226 29.27 -2.94 60.01
CA ALA A 226 30.02 -2.58 58.81
C ALA A 226 29.69 -3.46 57.57
N GLY A 227 29.44 -4.75 57.78
CA GLY A 227 29.02 -5.68 56.73
C GLY A 227 27.59 -5.40 56.26
N ARG A 228 26.67 -5.10 57.18
CA ARG A 228 25.29 -4.69 56.85
C ARG A 228 25.28 -3.48 55.92
N LYS A 229 26.08 -2.45 56.25
CA LYS A 229 26.22 -1.25 55.40
C LYS A 229 26.77 -1.60 54.01
N MET A 230 27.86 -2.37 53.93
CA MET A 230 28.48 -2.75 52.65
C MET A 230 27.50 -3.52 51.74
N HIS A 231 26.69 -4.43 52.29
CA HIS A 231 25.68 -5.14 51.52
C HIS A 231 24.57 -4.22 51.01
N LEU A 232 24.10 -3.25 51.80
CA LEU A 232 23.12 -2.26 51.32
C LEU A 232 23.70 -1.36 50.22
N ASP A 233 24.95 -0.91 50.38
CA ASP A 233 25.65 -0.09 49.39
C ASP A 233 25.81 -0.86 48.05
N ASN A 234 26.11 -2.16 48.10
CA ASN A 234 26.17 -3.05 46.94
C ASN A 234 24.79 -3.27 46.28
N ALA A 235 23.73 -3.48 47.08
CA ALA A 235 22.37 -3.64 46.55
C ALA A 235 21.91 -2.38 45.80
N VAL A 236 22.14 -1.20 46.38
CA VAL A 236 21.84 0.09 45.74
C VAL A 236 22.71 0.33 44.50
N GLN A 237 23.96 -0.15 44.48
CA GLN A 237 24.79 -0.11 43.27
C GLN A 237 24.25 -1.00 42.15
N ALA A 238 23.71 -2.19 42.46
CA ALA A 238 23.07 -3.06 41.49
C ALA A 238 21.78 -2.43 40.92
N LEU A 239 20.92 -1.85 41.78
CA LEU A 239 19.75 -1.08 41.35
C LEU A 239 20.12 0.13 40.46
N ARG A 240 21.20 0.84 40.80
CA ARG A 240 21.74 1.95 39.98
C ARG A 240 22.18 1.50 38.59
N ARG A 241 22.82 0.34 38.47
CA ARG A 241 23.21 -0.25 37.18
C ARG A 241 21.97 -0.66 36.36
N LEU A 242 20.98 -1.28 37.00
CA LEU A 242 19.72 -1.66 36.36
C LEU A 242 19.01 -0.43 35.77
N HIS A 243 18.90 0.65 36.55
CA HIS A 243 18.35 1.94 36.10
C HIS A 243 19.14 2.56 34.94
N GLN A 244 20.48 2.54 35.01
CA GLN A 244 21.32 3.05 33.92
C GLN A 244 21.11 2.26 32.62
N MET A 245 21.00 0.94 32.70
CA MET A 245 20.74 0.08 31.54
C MET A 245 19.36 0.35 30.93
N SER A 246 18.32 0.58 31.76
CA SER A 246 17.00 0.97 31.24
C SER A 246 17.00 2.32 30.52
N LEU A 247 17.76 3.32 31.00
CA LEU A 247 17.90 4.59 30.28
C LEU A 247 18.61 4.39 28.92
N GLN A 248 19.66 3.56 28.87
CA GLN A 248 20.38 3.26 27.63
C GLN A 248 19.47 2.54 26.61
N GLN A 249 18.73 1.52 27.06
CA GLN A 249 17.79 0.79 26.20
C GLN A 249 16.63 1.68 25.74
N ALA A 250 16.08 2.53 26.61
CA ALA A 250 15.03 3.47 26.27
C ALA A 250 15.52 4.52 25.23
N GLN A 251 16.73 5.06 25.40
CA GLN A 251 17.33 5.99 24.45
C GLN A 251 17.57 5.33 23.07
N ALA A 252 17.99 4.06 23.04
CA ALA A 252 18.17 3.29 21.82
C ALA A 252 16.84 3.02 21.09
N LEU A 253 15.83 2.53 21.82
CA LEU A 253 14.46 2.34 21.29
C LEU A 253 13.89 3.64 20.74
N ALA A 254 14.01 4.75 21.46
CA ALA A 254 13.50 6.05 21.02
C ALA A 254 14.20 6.57 19.75
N LYS A 255 15.53 6.38 19.64
CA LYS A 255 16.31 6.76 18.46
C LYS A 255 16.03 5.88 17.23
N ALA A 256 15.72 4.59 17.43
CA ALA A 256 15.28 3.71 16.35
C ALA A 256 13.84 4.05 15.91
N GLY A 257 12.97 4.35 16.87
CA GLY A 257 11.56 4.62 16.68
C GLY A 257 11.24 5.89 15.89
N SER A 258 12.06 6.94 15.95
CA SER A 258 11.75 8.21 15.27
C SER A 258 12.06 8.29 13.77
N LYS A 259 12.64 7.24 13.16
CA LYS A 259 12.83 7.18 11.69
C LYS A 259 11.49 7.14 10.95
N VAL A 260 11.14 8.22 10.24
CA VAL A 260 9.93 8.29 9.38
C VAL A 260 10.03 7.29 8.22
N PRO A 261 8.96 6.55 7.87
CA PRO A 261 8.94 5.69 6.69
C PRO A 261 8.79 6.46 5.38
N ASN A 262 9.39 5.92 4.33
CA ASN A 262 9.21 6.31 2.93
C ASN A 262 8.26 5.29 2.27
N PHE A 263 7.34 5.73 1.43
CA PHE A 263 6.47 4.84 0.64
C PHE A 263 6.58 5.27 -0.82
N GLY A 264 7.06 4.37 -1.68
CA GLY A 264 7.41 4.68 -3.07
C GLY A 264 6.27 5.34 -3.85
N LEU A 265 5.04 4.86 -3.64
CA LEU A 265 3.83 5.36 -4.29
C LEU A 265 3.41 6.78 -3.86
N LEU A 266 3.88 7.26 -2.70
CA LEU A 266 3.61 8.64 -2.22
C LEU A 266 4.73 9.63 -2.57
N ASP A 267 5.91 9.12 -2.93
CA ASP A 267 7.16 9.86 -3.11
C ASP A 267 7.45 10.24 -4.57
N LEU A 268 6.55 9.91 -5.50
CA LEU A 268 6.77 10.03 -6.95
C LEU A 268 7.09 11.48 -7.38
N ASP A 269 6.44 12.47 -6.77
CA ASP A 269 6.73 13.90 -6.99
C ASP A 269 8.10 14.34 -6.44
N GLU A 270 8.55 13.78 -5.31
CA GLU A 270 9.78 14.22 -4.62
C GLU A 270 11.06 13.63 -5.25
N LYS A 271 10.96 12.48 -5.91
CA LYS A 271 12.10 11.79 -6.54
C LYS A 271 12.47 12.32 -7.93
N GLY A 272 11.73 13.30 -8.46
CA GLY A 272 12.07 13.99 -9.71
C GLY A 272 11.91 13.16 -10.99
N GLY A 273 11.21 12.03 -10.92
CA GLY A 273 10.83 11.26 -12.10
C GLY A 273 9.71 11.97 -12.86
N VAL A 274 9.80 12.03 -14.19
CA VAL A 274 8.69 12.53 -15.01
C VAL A 274 7.60 11.45 -15.07
N MET A 275 6.58 11.59 -14.22
CA MET A 275 5.40 10.73 -14.28
C MET A 275 4.64 10.99 -15.58
N THR A 276 4.22 9.93 -16.28
CA THR A 276 3.43 10.05 -17.51
C THR A 276 2.00 10.46 -17.19
N ALA A 277 1.34 11.21 -18.09
CA ALA A 277 -0.05 11.66 -17.86
C ALA A 277 -1.00 10.48 -17.59
N GLN A 278 -0.89 9.42 -18.41
CA GLN A 278 -1.64 8.18 -18.24
C GLN A 278 -1.40 7.49 -16.89
N LEU A 279 -0.19 7.57 -16.32
CA LEU A 279 0.09 7.05 -15.00
C LEU A 279 -0.56 7.90 -13.89
N SER A 280 -0.67 9.23 -14.08
CA SER A 280 -1.48 10.08 -13.19
C SER A 280 -2.95 9.70 -13.24
N ASP A 281 -3.52 9.57 -14.45
CA ASP A 281 -4.91 9.14 -14.65
C ASP A 281 -5.20 7.76 -14.03
N ILE A 282 -4.22 6.85 -14.04
CA ILE A 282 -4.30 5.53 -13.38
C ILE A 282 -4.28 5.66 -11.85
N ILE A 283 -3.38 6.48 -11.29
CA ILE A 283 -3.19 6.68 -9.84
C ILE A 283 -4.35 7.48 -9.21
N GLU A 284 -4.90 8.45 -9.95
CA GLU A 284 -6.08 9.25 -9.58
C GLU A 284 -7.41 8.52 -9.85
N GLY A 285 -7.38 7.43 -10.62
CA GLY A 285 -8.53 6.61 -10.93
C GLY A 285 -9.02 5.73 -9.77
N GLU A 286 -10.31 5.36 -9.80
CA GLU A 286 -11.04 4.62 -8.76
C GLU A 286 -10.41 3.28 -8.33
N ALA A 287 -9.57 2.68 -9.18
CA ALA A 287 -8.86 1.43 -8.90
C ALA A 287 -7.65 1.58 -7.96
N VAL A 288 -7.08 2.80 -7.84
CA VAL A 288 -5.81 3.06 -7.13
C VAL A 288 -5.97 4.19 -6.11
N PHE A 289 -6.68 5.26 -6.44
CA PHE A 289 -6.81 6.45 -5.58
C PHE A 289 -7.27 6.18 -4.14
N PRO A 290 -8.27 5.30 -3.86
CA PRO A 290 -8.65 4.99 -2.48
C PRO A 290 -7.51 4.39 -1.66
N PHE A 291 -6.65 3.58 -2.26
CA PHE A 291 -5.45 3.03 -1.60
C PHE A 291 -4.40 4.12 -1.33
N VAL A 292 -4.21 5.08 -2.25
CA VAL A 292 -3.30 6.22 -2.07
C VAL A 292 -3.74 7.12 -0.91
N VAL A 293 -5.05 7.40 -0.82
CA VAL A 293 -5.64 8.13 0.32
C VAL A 293 -5.42 7.36 1.63
N TYR A 294 -5.53 6.03 1.60
CA TYR A 294 -5.34 5.18 2.78
C TYR A 294 -3.87 5.12 3.22
N LEU A 295 -2.95 4.92 2.27
CA LEU A 295 -1.51 4.89 2.51
C LEU A 295 -1.03 6.21 3.14
N ARG A 296 -1.56 7.34 2.66
CA ARG A 296 -1.30 8.68 3.24
C ARG A 296 -1.85 8.82 4.68
N SER A 297 -2.97 8.18 5.01
CA SER A 297 -3.50 8.10 6.39
C SER A 297 -2.61 7.25 7.32
N LEU A 298 -2.07 6.15 6.80
CA LEU A 298 -1.14 5.29 7.54
C LEU A 298 0.21 6.01 7.76
N GLN A 299 0.76 6.66 6.72
CA GLN A 299 1.98 7.47 6.79
C GLN A 299 1.86 8.60 7.83
N ASN A 300 0.75 9.35 7.84
CA ASN A 300 0.53 10.43 8.81
C ASN A 300 0.55 9.94 10.27
N SER A 301 -0.03 8.77 10.56
CA SER A 301 0.04 8.21 11.93
C SER A 301 1.42 7.61 12.24
N ALA A 302 2.09 6.97 11.28
CA ALA A 302 3.48 6.56 11.46
C ALA A 302 4.40 7.77 11.77
N ILE A 303 4.17 8.92 11.13
CA ILE A 303 4.83 10.19 11.44
C ILE A 303 4.50 10.66 12.87
N ASN A 304 3.23 10.61 13.30
CA ASN A 304 2.84 10.96 14.67
C ASN A 304 3.57 10.10 15.71
N VAL A 305 3.63 8.77 15.51
CA VAL A 305 4.36 7.85 16.40
C VAL A 305 5.87 8.15 16.38
N CYS A 306 6.46 8.47 15.23
CA CYS A 306 7.85 8.92 15.13
C CYS A 306 8.11 10.22 15.92
N GLN A 307 7.18 11.19 15.89
CA GLN A 307 7.27 12.41 16.69
C GLN A 307 7.18 12.14 18.20
N MET A 308 6.36 11.16 18.61
CA MET A 308 6.27 10.73 20.01
C MET A 308 7.57 10.06 20.48
N PHE A 309 8.21 9.25 19.63
CA PHE A 309 9.56 8.71 19.87
C PHE A 309 10.63 9.80 19.97
N ASP A 310 10.59 10.83 19.11
CA ASP A 310 11.49 11.97 19.19
C ASP A 310 11.31 12.78 20.49
N GLY A 311 10.06 12.96 20.93
CA GLY A 311 9.72 13.56 22.23
C GLY A 311 10.24 12.73 23.40
N ALA A 312 10.13 11.40 23.32
CA ALA A 312 10.70 10.48 24.28
C ALA A 312 12.23 10.58 24.35
N HIS A 313 12.91 10.56 23.20
CA HIS A 313 14.37 10.68 23.11
C HIS A 313 14.86 11.97 23.77
N LYS A 314 14.17 13.10 23.53
CA LYS A 314 14.49 14.39 24.14
C LYS A 314 14.30 14.40 25.66
N ARG A 315 13.23 13.80 26.20
CA ARG A 315 13.05 13.63 27.66
C ARG A 315 14.13 12.72 28.26
N LEU A 316 14.43 11.60 27.59
CA LEU A 316 15.39 10.57 28.06
C LEU A 316 16.84 11.04 28.11
N LEU A 317 17.21 12.08 27.35
CA LEU A 317 18.52 12.74 27.47
C LEU A 317 18.62 13.63 28.74
N MET A 318 17.47 14.05 29.29
CA MET A 318 17.37 14.93 30.45
C MET A 318 16.98 14.20 31.75
N SER A 319 16.72 12.88 31.69
CA SER A 319 16.26 12.09 32.84
C SER A 319 17.24 12.09 34.03
N ALA A 320 16.69 12.20 35.24
CA ALA A 320 17.43 12.04 36.48
C ALA A 320 18.08 10.64 36.58
N ARG A 321 19.18 10.54 37.32
CA ARG A 321 19.88 9.27 37.57
C ARG A 321 19.62 8.80 38.99
N PHE A 322 19.20 7.54 39.15
CA PHE A 322 19.08 6.88 40.44
C PHE A 322 20.40 6.96 41.24
N ALA A 323 20.42 7.78 42.28
CA ALA A 323 21.59 8.04 43.11
C ALA A 323 21.52 7.24 44.43
N ASN A 324 20.35 7.11 45.04
CA ASN A 324 20.14 6.57 46.38
C ASN A 324 18.74 5.96 46.56
N GLU A 325 18.45 5.46 47.76
CA GLU A 325 17.22 4.75 48.12
C GLU A 325 15.95 5.60 48.01
N ALA A 326 16.04 6.92 48.16
CA ALA A 326 14.90 7.82 47.99
C ALA A 326 14.44 7.93 46.52
N ASP A 327 15.30 7.54 45.55
CA ASP A 327 15.02 7.66 44.12
C ASP A 327 14.21 6.46 43.57
N GLY A 328 13.56 5.68 44.44
CA GLY A 328 12.84 4.45 44.11
C GLY A 328 11.83 4.58 42.96
N GLU A 329 11.13 5.70 42.90
CA GLU A 329 10.18 6.02 41.82
C GLU A 329 10.84 6.03 40.43
N LEU A 330 12.14 6.33 40.33
CA LEU A 330 12.86 6.29 39.04
C LEU A 330 12.94 4.87 38.47
N LEU A 331 12.94 3.82 39.30
CA LEU A 331 12.90 2.43 38.83
C LEU A 331 11.53 2.09 38.21
N LEU A 332 10.46 2.58 38.81
CA LEU A 332 9.08 2.38 38.36
C LEU A 332 8.77 3.21 37.10
N SER A 333 9.26 4.45 37.08
CA SER A 333 9.23 5.38 35.96
C SER A 333 9.98 4.84 34.74
N ALA A 334 11.21 4.36 34.90
CA ALA A 334 12.00 3.78 33.81
C ALA A 334 11.36 2.50 33.23
N ALA A 335 10.68 1.69 34.06
CA ALA A 335 9.94 0.52 33.59
C ALA A 335 8.74 0.92 32.72
N ALA A 336 7.94 1.88 33.19
CA ALA A 336 6.78 2.40 32.45
C ALA A 336 7.18 3.10 31.13
N GLU A 337 8.33 3.78 31.09
CA GLU A 337 8.84 4.38 29.85
C GLU A 337 9.27 3.31 28.83
N LEU A 338 9.94 2.23 29.28
CA LEU A 338 10.29 1.09 28.41
C LEU A 338 9.06 0.34 27.88
N GLU A 339 8.08 0.06 28.73
CA GLU A 339 6.81 -0.58 28.34
C GLU A 339 6.05 0.27 27.30
N TRP A 340 5.98 1.59 27.50
CA TRP A 340 5.37 2.52 26.55
C TRP A 340 6.14 2.63 25.24
N LEU A 341 7.48 2.69 25.27
CA LEU A 341 8.33 2.69 24.08
C LEU A 341 8.19 1.41 23.24
N ARG A 342 8.12 0.23 23.90
CA ARG A 342 7.85 -1.05 23.23
C ARG A 342 6.48 -1.01 22.54
N SER A 343 5.43 -0.62 23.27
CA SER A 343 4.07 -0.54 22.72
C SER A 343 3.91 0.45 21.55
N MET A 344 4.65 1.57 21.55
CA MET A 344 4.73 2.45 20.37
C MET A 344 5.48 1.80 19.20
N GLY A 345 6.48 0.96 19.48
CA GLY A 345 7.20 0.18 18.47
C GLY A 345 6.27 -0.83 17.80
N ASP A 346 5.47 -1.54 18.58
CA ASP A 346 4.48 -2.51 18.10
C ASP A 346 3.40 -1.82 17.25
N ARG A 347 2.86 -0.69 17.73
CA ARG A 347 1.92 0.16 16.96
C ARG A 347 2.54 0.64 15.65
N LYS A 348 3.79 1.09 15.66
CA LYS A 348 4.49 1.49 14.43
C LYS A 348 4.65 0.31 13.48
N ALA A 349 5.09 -0.85 13.96
CA ALA A 349 5.29 -2.04 13.15
C ALA A 349 3.99 -2.49 12.47
N HIS A 350 2.87 -2.49 13.18
CA HIS A 350 1.54 -2.77 12.62
C HIS A 350 1.12 -1.77 11.54
N ILE A 351 1.31 -0.47 11.77
CA ILE A 351 1.02 0.57 10.77
C ILE A 351 1.88 0.37 9.51
N LEU A 352 3.17 0.06 9.66
CA LEU A 352 4.07 -0.19 8.53
C LEU A 352 3.67 -1.46 7.75
N GLN A 353 3.43 -2.58 8.44
CA GLN A 353 3.01 -3.83 7.81
C GLN A 353 1.69 -3.67 7.02
N ARG A 354 0.75 -2.89 7.56
CA ARG A 354 -0.50 -2.54 6.88
C ARG A 354 -0.27 -1.62 5.69
N ALA A 355 0.59 -0.62 5.82
CA ALA A 355 0.96 0.29 4.73
C ALA A 355 1.60 -0.44 3.55
N THR A 356 2.53 -1.38 3.80
CA THR A 356 3.13 -2.22 2.76
C THR A 356 2.06 -3.03 2.00
N LYS A 357 1.14 -3.71 2.69
CA LYS A 357 0.03 -4.44 2.04
C LYS A 357 -0.88 -3.55 1.19
N VAL A 358 -1.12 -2.31 1.64
CA VAL A 358 -1.91 -1.31 0.91
C VAL A 358 -1.17 -0.82 -0.34
N GLU A 359 0.13 -0.58 -0.24
CA GLU A 359 1.00 -0.19 -1.36
C GLU A 359 1.15 -1.31 -2.40
N GLU A 360 1.37 -2.56 -1.97
CA GLU A 360 1.35 -3.76 -2.83
C GLU A 360 0.00 -3.90 -3.57
N THR A 361 -1.12 -3.65 -2.88
CA THR A 361 -2.46 -3.76 -3.48
C THR A 361 -2.74 -2.61 -4.46
N ALA A 362 -2.22 -1.40 -4.18
CA ALA A 362 -2.27 -0.28 -5.12
C ALA A 362 -1.42 -0.54 -6.38
N MET A 363 -0.24 -1.12 -6.22
CA MET A 363 0.61 -1.58 -7.31
C MET A 363 -0.08 -2.64 -8.19
N ASN A 364 -0.91 -3.50 -7.60
CA ASN A 364 -1.76 -4.42 -8.38
C ASN A 364 -2.76 -3.65 -9.26
N GLY A 365 -3.38 -2.58 -8.74
CA GLY A 365 -4.27 -1.71 -9.51
C GLY A 365 -3.58 -1.02 -10.69
N ILE A 366 -2.36 -0.50 -10.47
CA ILE A 366 -1.53 0.08 -11.54
C ILE A 366 -1.23 -0.99 -12.61
N ARG A 367 -0.74 -2.18 -12.20
CA ARG A 367 -0.48 -3.29 -13.14
C ARG A 367 -1.73 -3.70 -13.92
N ILE A 368 -2.88 -3.85 -13.27
CA ILE A 368 -4.15 -4.24 -13.93
C ILE A 368 -4.55 -3.23 -15.02
N ARG A 369 -4.46 -1.93 -14.75
CA ARG A 369 -4.74 -0.88 -15.76
C ARG A 369 -3.78 -0.97 -16.95
N LEU A 370 -2.48 -0.97 -16.69
CA LEU A 370 -1.45 -1.03 -17.74
C LEU A 370 -1.60 -2.30 -18.60
N LEU A 371 -1.83 -3.46 -17.97
CA LEU A 371 -1.97 -4.74 -18.66
C LEU A 371 -3.25 -4.85 -19.48
N SER A 372 -4.36 -4.23 -19.04
CA SER A 372 -5.58 -4.14 -19.85
C SER A 372 -5.31 -3.39 -21.15
N THR A 373 -4.65 -2.23 -21.08
CA THR A 373 -4.26 -1.46 -22.27
C THR A 373 -3.31 -2.24 -23.19
N VAL A 374 -2.37 -3.02 -22.64
CA VAL A 374 -1.50 -3.90 -23.45
C VAL A 374 -2.27 -5.06 -24.09
N GLU A 375 -3.24 -5.68 -23.40
CA GLU A 375 -4.08 -6.73 -24.00
C GLU A 375 -5.03 -6.18 -25.08
N GLU A 376 -5.54 -4.95 -24.94
CA GLU A 376 -6.32 -4.24 -25.97
C GLU A 376 -5.46 -3.98 -27.23
N TRP A 377 -4.29 -3.34 -27.09
CA TRP A 377 -3.38 -3.10 -28.21
C TRP A 377 -2.93 -4.40 -28.89
N MET A 378 -2.50 -5.41 -28.12
CA MET A 378 -2.10 -6.71 -28.67
C MET A 378 -3.24 -7.39 -29.42
N ARG A 379 -4.50 -7.20 -29.00
CA ARG A 379 -5.67 -7.75 -29.69
C ARG A 379 -5.90 -7.07 -31.05
N THR A 380 -5.84 -5.74 -31.11
CA THR A 380 -5.99 -4.97 -32.36
C THR A 380 -4.85 -5.27 -33.35
N LEU A 381 -3.61 -5.38 -32.87
CA LEU A 381 -2.46 -5.79 -33.69
C LEU A 381 -2.63 -7.20 -34.25
N HIS A 382 -3.01 -8.17 -33.42
CA HIS A 382 -3.25 -9.56 -33.85
C HIS A 382 -4.36 -9.66 -34.88
N LEU A 383 -5.49 -8.96 -34.66
CA LEU A 383 -6.60 -8.99 -35.61
C LEU A 383 -6.22 -8.33 -36.93
N THR A 384 -5.54 -7.18 -36.90
CA THR A 384 -5.08 -6.48 -38.11
C THR A 384 -4.09 -7.34 -38.91
N CYS A 385 -3.13 -7.98 -38.24
CA CYS A 385 -2.23 -8.96 -38.87
C CYS A 385 -2.99 -10.16 -39.45
N SER A 386 -4.03 -10.66 -38.76
CA SER A 386 -4.87 -11.77 -39.22
C SER A 386 -5.69 -11.39 -40.46
N VAL A 387 -6.32 -10.21 -40.47
CA VAL A 387 -7.11 -9.69 -41.60
C VAL A 387 -6.22 -9.48 -42.83
N LEU A 388 -5.03 -8.90 -42.67
CA LEU A 388 -4.05 -8.77 -43.76
C LEU A 388 -3.54 -10.13 -44.25
N THR A 389 -3.36 -11.11 -43.36
CA THR A 389 -2.98 -12.48 -43.74
C THR A 389 -4.09 -13.18 -44.53
N VAL A 390 -5.36 -13.00 -44.14
CA VAL A 390 -6.53 -13.48 -44.89
C VAL A 390 -6.62 -12.76 -46.24
N TYR A 391 -6.45 -11.44 -46.29
CA TYR A 391 -6.45 -10.66 -47.54
C TYR A 391 -5.45 -11.23 -48.56
N VAL A 392 -4.22 -11.51 -48.14
CA VAL A 392 -3.20 -12.15 -49.01
C VAL A 392 -3.66 -13.50 -49.56
N GLY A 393 -4.36 -14.32 -48.76
CA GLY A 393 -4.93 -15.60 -49.20
C GLY A 393 -6.08 -15.45 -50.20
N LEU A 394 -6.88 -14.37 -50.10
CA LEU A 394 -8.04 -14.10 -50.97
C LEU A 394 -7.68 -13.42 -52.30
N VAL A 395 -6.42 -12.98 -52.50
CA VAL A 395 -5.96 -12.33 -53.73
C VAL A 395 -5.67 -13.39 -54.80
N PRO A 396 -6.16 -13.24 -56.05
CA PRO A 396 -5.92 -14.22 -57.11
C PRO A 396 -4.44 -14.35 -57.51
N ASN A 397 -3.81 -15.47 -57.14
CA ASN A 397 -2.45 -15.87 -57.55
C ASN A 397 -2.36 -16.39 -59.01
N THR A 398 -3.35 -16.12 -59.85
CA THR A 398 -3.52 -16.75 -61.17
C THR A 398 -2.58 -16.16 -62.22
N VAL A 399 -1.41 -16.79 -62.40
CA VAL A 399 -0.60 -16.72 -63.64
C VAL A 399 -1.20 -17.66 -64.70
N GLU A 400 -2.51 -17.56 -64.94
CA GLU A 400 -3.23 -18.45 -65.87
C GLU A 400 -3.17 -17.92 -67.30
N ALA A 401 -2.06 -18.25 -67.96
CA ALA A 401 -1.98 -18.56 -69.39
C ALA A 401 -2.73 -17.65 -70.41
N SER A 402 -2.43 -16.35 -70.40
CA SER A 402 -2.53 -15.53 -71.62
C SER A 402 -1.19 -14.82 -71.88
N PRO A 403 -0.42 -15.20 -72.93
CA PRO A 403 0.94 -14.72 -73.12
C PRO A 403 1.09 -13.22 -73.43
N GLU A 404 0.04 -12.57 -73.95
CA GLU A 404 0.21 -11.31 -74.70
C GLU A 404 -0.01 -10.03 -73.87
N GLU A 405 -0.83 -10.06 -72.80
CA GLU A 405 -1.07 -8.88 -71.95
C GLU A 405 -1.06 -9.14 -70.42
N GLY A 406 -1.13 -10.39 -69.94
CA GLY A 406 -1.35 -10.69 -68.52
C GLY A 406 -0.12 -10.65 -67.61
N GLY A 407 1.09 -10.89 -68.13
CA GLY A 407 2.26 -11.25 -67.32
C GLY A 407 2.74 -10.20 -66.31
N ALA A 408 2.68 -8.91 -66.67
CA ALA A 408 3.28 -7.84 -65.87
C ALA A 408 2.52 -7.56 -64.55
N SER A 409 1.19 -7.71 -64.54
CA SER A 409 0.39 -7.48 -63.32
C SER A 409 0.50 -8.65 -62.34
N ALA A 410 0.46 -9.89 -62.84
CA ALA A 410 0.61 -11.08 -62.01
C ALA A 410 2.01 -11.18 -61.37
N TYR A 411 3.07 -10.83 -62.11
CA TYR A 411 4.43 -10.75 -61.58
C TYR A 411 4.55 -9.67 -60.47
N LYS A 412 4.00 -8.46 -60.71
CA LYS A 412 3.98 -7.38 -59.71
C LYS A 412 3.16 -7.74 -58.46
N ASN A 413 2.05 -8.46 -58.61
CA ASN A 413 1.29 -9.01 -57.47
C ASN A 413 2.16 -9.98 -56.65
N SER A 414 2.90 -10.89 -57.29
CA SER A 414 3.78 -11.85 -56.61
C SER A 414 4.87 -11.17 -55.78
N GLU A 415 5.57 -10.17 -56.32
CA GLU A 415 6.55 -9.38 -55.57
C GLU A 415 5.92 -8.61 -54.40
N SER A 416 4.73 -8.03 -54.62
CA SER A 416 3.98 -7.31 -53.58
C SER A 416 3.51 -8.24 -52.45
N ILE A 417 3.05 -9.45 -52.79
CA ILE A 417 2.66 -10.49 -51.84
C ILE A 417 3.85 -10.95 -51.01
N GLN A 418 5.02 -11.21 -51.63
CA GLN A 418 6.22 -11.60 -50.90
C GLN A 418 6.70 -10.51 -49.95
N LEU A 419 6.67 -9.23 -50.37
CA LEU A 419 7.01 -8.10 -49.52
C LEU A 419 6.01 -7.95 -48.35
N LEU A 420 4.72 -8.07 -48.62
CA LEU A 420 3.65 -8.00 -47.62
C LEU A 420 3.73 -9.14 -46.60
N MET A 421 3.95 -10.38 -47.04
CA MET A 421 4.20 -11.52 -46.16
C MET A 421 5.44 -11.31 -45.27
N LYS A 422 6.53 -10.74 -45.82
CA LYS A 422 7.73 -10.41 -45.04
C LYS A 422 7.46 -9.35 -43.98
N LYS A 423 6.74 -8.26 -44.31
CA LYS A 423 6.35 -7.24 -43.32
C LYS A 423 5.43 -7.82 -42.24
N LEU A 424 4.48 -8.69 -42.61
CA LEU A 424 3.60 -9.37 -41.66
C LEU A 424 4.35 -10.30 -40.70
N GLU A 425 5.44 -10.94 -41.14
CA GLU A 425 6.30 -11.72 -40.24
C GLU A 425 7.06 -10.82 -39.26
N CYS A 426 7.66 -9.72 -39.72
CA CYS A 426 8.29 -8.74 -38.82
C CYS A 426 7.29 -8.10 -37.84
N ALA A 427 6.02 -7.94 -38.22
CA ALA A 427 4.97 -7.52 -37.28
C ALA A 427 4.70 -8.57 -36.19
N ARG A 428 4.82 -9.88 -36.49
CA ARG A 428 4.73 -10.97 -35.50
C ARG A 428 5.95 -10.99 -34.58
N GLU A 429 7.14 -10.72 -35.09
CA GLU A 429 8.37 -10.56 -34.28
C GLU A 429 8.25 -9.39 -33.28
N LEU A 430 7.63 -8.27 -33.70
CA LEU A 430 7.34 -7.13 -32.84
C LEU A 430 6.24 -7.45 -31.81
N MET A 431 5.14 -8.11 -32.19
CA MET A 431 4.12 -8.58 -31.23
C MET A 431 4.70 -9.56 -30.20
N GLY A 432 5.54 -10.51 -30.61
CA GLY A 432 6.30 -11.39 -29.70
C GLY A 432 7.32 -10.66 -28.82
N SER A 433 7.63 -9.40 -29.12
CA SER A 433 8.43 -8.52 -28.27
C SER A 433 7.56 -7.72 -27.29
N ILE A 434 6.38 -7.26 -27.72
CA ILE A 434 5.36 -6.71 -26.80
C ILE A 434 4.97 -7.75 -25.75
N ASP A 435 4.81 -9.02 -26.14
CA ASP A 435 4.49 -10.13 -25.23
C ASP A 435 5.57 -10.39 -24.16
N ARG A 436 6.84 -10.02 -24.44
CA ARG A 436 7.92 -10.07 -23.45
C ARG A 436 7.86 -8.89 -22.49
N GLU A 437 7.68 -7.68 -23.01
CA GLU A 437 7.55 -6.47 -22.20
C GLU A 437 6.28 -6.45 -21.35
N LYS A 438 5.19 -7.05 -21.83
CA LYS A 438 3.98 -7.31 -21.03
C LYS A 438 4.31 -8.13 -19.78
N ARG A 439 5.12 -9.19 -19.90
CA ARG A 439 5.55 -10.00 -18.75
C ARG A 439 6.48 -9.23 -17.80
N ALA A 440 7.22 -8.24 -18.29
CA ALA A 440 7.97 -7.32 -17.43
C ALA A 440 7.03 -6.37 -16.66
N VAL A 441 5.94 -5.88 -17.27
CA VAL A 441 4.88 -5.17 -16.54
C VAL A 441 4.18 -6.11 -15.53
N GLU A 442 3.87 -7.35 -15.89
CA GLU A 442 3.30 -8.37 -14.98
C GLU A 442 4.23 -8.62 -13.77
N ALA A 443 5.54 -8.73 -13.99
CA ALA A 443 6.54 -8.98 -12.94
C ALA A 443 6.96 -7.75 -12.13
N SER A 444 6.58 -6.53 -12.54
CA SER A 444 7.04 -5.29 -11.91
C SER A 444 6.60 -5.15 -10.43
N THR A 445 7.52 -4.67 -9.60
CA THR A 445 7.33 -4.45 -8.15
C THR A 445 7.29 -2.98 -7.75
N SER A 446 7.60 -2.06 -8.67
CA SER A 446 7.58 -0.61 -8.45
C SER A 446 6.90 0.14 -9.60
N VAL A 447 6.44 1.35 -9.33
CA VAL A 447 5.77 2.23 -10.31
C VAL A 447 6.69 2.53 -11.49
N GLU A 448 7.97 2.80 -11.21
CA GLU A 448 9.00 3.14 -12.20
C GLU A 448 9.31 1.94 -13.09
N SER A 449 9.41 0.74 -12.52
CA SER A 449 9.61 -0.52 -13.26
C SER A 449 8.42 -0.85 -14.18
N ALA A 450 7.20 -0.67 -13.69
CA ALA A 450 5.96 -0.86 -14.45
C ALA A 450 5.88 0.13 -15.62
N ASN A 451 6.07 1.43 -15.34
CA ASN A 451 5.99 2.51 -16.32
C ASN A 451 7.12 2.44 -17.37
N ALA A 452 8.34 2.08 -16.97
CA ALA A 452 9.46 1.91 -17.91
C ALA A 452 9.21 0.73 -18.88
N SER A 453 8.58 -0.34 -18.41
CA SER A 453 8.27 -1.52 -19.23
C SER A 453 7.05 -1.27 -20.13
N PHE A 454 6.02 -0.59 -19.63
CA PHE A 454 4.90 -0.10 -20.43
C PHE A 454 5.38 0.87 -21.52
N GLY A 455 6.29 1.79 -21.18
CA GLY A 455 6.92 2.71 -22.13
C GLY A 455 7.88 2.06 -23.14
N ARG A 456 8.16 0.74 -23.02
CA ARG A 456 8.76 -0.08 -24.09
C ARG A 456 7.67 -0.76 -24.93
N VAL A 457 6.56 -1.19 -24.33
CA VAL A 457 5.36 -1.66 -25.07
C VAL A 457 4.82 -0.57 -26.00
N GLU A 458 4.63 0.67 -25.53
CA GLU A 458 4.16 1.81 -26.36
C GLU A 458 4.96 1.93 -27.66
N LYS A 459 6.30 1.97 -27.54
CA LYS A 459 7.23 2.15 -28.66
C LYS A 459 7.36 0.92 -29.57
N LEU A 460 6.86 -0.23 -29.13
CA LEU A 460 6.73 -1.43 -29.96
C LEU A 460 5.35 -1.46 -30.64
N ASN A 461 4.30 -1.04 -29.95
CA ASN A 461 2.95 -0.88 -30.49
C ASN A 461 2.94 0.13 -31.65
N GLU A 462 3.48 1.34 -31.44
CA GLU A 462 3.68 2.37 -32.48
C GLU A 462 4.33 1.78 -33.74
N LYS A 463 5.50 1.15 -33.60
CA LYS A 463 6.22 0.52 -34.73
C LYS A 463 5.46 -0.62 -35.41
N THR A 464 4.62 -1.34 -34.66
CA THR A 464 3.81 -2.43 -35.24
C THR A 464 2.61 -1.87 -35.98
N LEU A 465 1.98 -0.80 -35.48
CA LEU A 465 0.93 -0.05 -36.17
C LEU A 465 1.47 0.57 -37.45
N ASP A 466 2.60 1.29 -37.40
CA ASP A 466 3.29 1.85 -38.57
C ASP A 466 3.50 0.75 -39.63
N LEU A 467 4.07 -0.40 -39.23
CA LEU A 467 4.36 -1.51 -40.12
C LEU A 467 3.10 -2.17 -40.71
N LEU A 468 1.97 -2.17 -39.98
CA LEU A 468 0.69 -2.72 -40.44
C LEU A 468 -0.09 -1.73 -41.32
N GLU A 469 0.02 -0.41 -41.10
CA GLU A 469 -0.45 0.61 -42.05
C GLU A 469 0.36 0.52 -43.36
N ASP A 470 1.67 0.38 -43.25
CA ASP A 470 2.62 0.15 -44.34
C ASP A 470 2.42 -1.23 -45.04
N CYS A 471 1.62 -2.13 -44.44
CA CYS A 471 1.06 -3.32 -45.08
C CYS A 471 -0.27 -3.02 -45.80
N TRP A 472 -1.17 -2.24 -45.18
CA TRP A 472 -2.40 -1.79 -45.82
C TRP A 472 -2.13 -0.95 -47.07
N GLU A 473 -1.13 -0.06 -47.09
CA GLU A 473 -0.72 0.66 -48.29
C GLU A 473 -0.32 -0.29 -49.44
N LEU A 474 0.36 -1.40 -49.15
CA LEU A 474 0.70 -2.41 -50.16
C LEU A 474 -0.54 -3.11 -50.74
N THR A 475 -1.59 -3.34 -49.96
CA THR A 475 -2.83 -3.93 -50.50
C THR A 475 -3.50 -3.07 -51.58
N LYS A 476 -3.29 -1.75 -51.56
CA LYS A 476 -3.91 -0.78 -52.51
C LYS A 476 -3.35 -0.86 -53.92
N ILE A 477 -2.13 -1.39 -54.09
CA ILE A 477 -1.47 -1.56 -55.38
C ILE A 477 -1.61 -2.99 -55.95
N MET A 478 -2.26 -3.88 -55.21
CA MET A 478 -2.54 -5.27 -55.57
C MET A 478 -3.94 -5.40 -56.20
N SER A 479 -4.20 -6.54 -56.86
CA SER A 479 -5.55 -6.88 -57.30
C SER A 479 -6.51 -7.05 -56.10
N PRO A 480 -7.81 -6.70 -56.25
CA PRO A 480 -8.79 -6.86 -55.17
C PRO A 480 -9.02 -8.34 -54.83
N PRO A 481 -9.39 -8.65 -53.57
CA PRO A 481 -9.68 -10.02 -53.13
C PRO A 481 -10.97 -10.55 -53.75
N ARG A 482 -11.11 -11.88 -53.78
CA ARG A 482 -12.34 -12.56 -54.20
C ARG A 482 -13.53 -12.17 -53.32
N THR A 483 -14.66 -11.81 -53.93
CA THR A 483 -15.90 -11.44 -53.24
C THR A 483 -16.75 -12.65 -52.82
N GLU A 484 -16.66 -13.74 -53.59
CA GLU A 484 -17.26 -15.03 -53.27
C GLU A 484 -16.22 -15.91 -52.59
N LEU A 485 -16.59 -16.50 -51.45
CA LEU A 485 -15.71 -17.32 -50.61
C LEU A 485 -15.85 -18.80 -50.97
N ASN A 486 -14.74 -19.44 -51.30
CA ASN A 486 -14.66 -20.89 -51.45
C ASN A 486 -14.38 -21.59 -50.09
N SER A 487 -14.28 -22.92 -50.08
CA SER A 487 -14.06 -23.72 -48.86
C SER A 487 -12.70 -23.47 -48.17
N GLU A 488 -11.67 -23.10 -48.92
CA GLU A 488 -10.33 -22.77 -48.39
C GLU A 488 -10.32 -21.36 -47.80
N ASP A 489 -10.95 -20.41 -48.49
CA ASP A 489 -11.19 -19.03 -48.00
C ASP A 489 -11.93 -19.06 -46.65
N LEU A 490 -12.98 -19.89 -46.56
CA LEU A 490 -13.72 -20.14 -45.33
C LEU A 490 -12.87 -20.78 -44.24
N ALA A 491 -11.97 -21.71 -44.57
CA ALA A 491 -11.08 -22.33 -43.59
C ALA A 491 -10.12 -21.31 -42.94
N LEU A 492 -9.61 -20.34 -43.71
CA LEU A 492 -8.79 -19.24 -43.18
C LEU A 492 -9.58 -18.34 -42.21
N LEU A 493 -10.80 -17.96 -42.59
CA LEU A 493 -11.71 -17.15 -41.75
C LEU A 493 -12.14 -17.89 -40.47
N ILE A 494 -12.39 -19.20 -40.56
CA ILE A 494 -12.72 -20.05 -39.42
C ILE A 494 -11.53 -20.22 -38.47
N LYS A 495 -10.30 -20.28 -38.99
CA LYS A 495 -9.08 -20.32 -38.14
C LYS A 495 -8.96 -19.05 -37.30
N ALA A 496 -8.97 -17.87 -37.93
CA ALA A 496 -8.81 -16.58 -37.24
C ALA A 496 -9.90 -16.35 -36.17
N THR A 497 -11.14 -16.78 -36.45
CA THR A 497 -12.24 -16.69 -35.47
C THR A 497 -12.20 -17.77 -34.40
N THR A 498 -11.59 -18.94 -34.64
CA THR A 498 -11.36 -19.94 -33.59
C THR A 498 -10.31 -19.44 -32.59
N GLU A 499 -9.22 -18.83 -33.06
CA GLU A 499 -8.19 -18.22 -32.22
C GLU A 499 -8.77 -17.07 -31.37
N ALA A 500 -9.61 -16.22 -31.97
CA ALA A 500 -10.31 -15.14 -31.28
C ALA A 500 -11.39 -15.64 -30.29
N SER A 501 -12.06 -16.77 -30.57
CA SER A 501 -12.98 -17.44 -29.64
C SER A 501 -12.24 -17.96 -28.40
N ALA A 502 -11.07 -18.59 -28.59
CA ALA A 502 -10.24 -19.06 -27.49
C ALA A 502 -9.73 -17.92 -26.59
N PHE A 503 -9.43 -16.75 -27.17
CA PHE A 503 -9.14 -15.53 -26.40
C PHE A 503 -10.36 -15.06 -25.60
N ALA A 504 -11.55 -15.03 -26.21
CA ALA A 504 -12.79 -14.68 -25.51
C ALA A 504 -13.07 -15.65 -24.34
N GLU A 505 -12.85 -16.96 -24.53
CA GLU A 505 -12.95 -18.01 -23.51
C GLU A 505 -11.99 -17.79 -22.33
N LYS A 506 -10.75 -17.34 -22.59
CA LYS A 506 -9.80 -16.90 -21.54
C LYS A 506 -10.36 -15.72 -20.74
N GLN A 507 -10.86 -14.67 -21.42
CA GLN A 507 -11.36 -13.46 -20.76
C GLN A 507 -12.60 -13.74 -19.88
N ILE A 508 -13.59 -14.50 -20.37
CA ILE A 508 -14.77 -14.86 -19.57
C ILE A 508 -14.42 -15.78 -18.39
N SER A 509 -13.43 -16.68 -18.54
CA SER A 509 -13.00 -17.57 -17.45
C SER A 509 -12.30 -16.79 -16.33
N SER A 510 -11.43 -15.84 -16.69
CA SER A 510 -10.82 -14.89 -15.76
C SER A 510 -11.88 -14.05 -15.04
N ALA A 511 -12.79 -13.43 -15.79
CA ALA A 511 -13.84 -12.59 -15.23
C ALA A 511 -14.74 -13.35 -14.25
N ARG A 512 -15.18 -14.57 -14.59
CA ARG A 512 -15.99 -15.42 -13.70
C ARG A 512 -15.27 -15.79 -12.40
N ALA A 513 -13.97 -16.09 -12.45
CA ALA A 513 -13.19 -16.38 -11.24
C ALA A 513 -13.07 -15.16 -10.31
N ASN A 514 -12.82 -13.98 -10.88
CA ASN A 514 -12.79 -12.71 -10.15
C ASN A 514 -14.14 -12.38 -9.50
N LEU A 515 -15.23 -12.45 -10.27
CA LEU A 515 -16.58 -12.17 -9.79
C LEU A 515 -17.05 -13.20 -8.73
N SER A 516 -16.66 -14.46 -8.86
CA SER A 516 -16.89 -15.48 -7.82
C SER A 516 -16.16 -15.14 -6.51
N THR A 517 -14.95 -14.58 -6.59
CA THR A 517 -14.15 -14.15 -5.43
C THR A 517 -14.82 -12.98 -4.70
N VAL A 518 -15.29 -11.97 -5.44
CA VAL A 518 -16.06 -10.84 -4.89
C VAL A 518 -17.34 -11.35 -4.21
N ARG A 519 -18.12 -12.20 -4.89
CA ARG A 519 -19.38 -12.76 -4.37
C ARG A 519 -19.16 -13.57 -3.09
N GLY A 520 -18.12 -14.40 -3.03
CA GLY A 520 -17.77 -15.17 -1.82
C GLY A 520 -17.46 -14.28 -0.61
N ARG A 521 -16.78 -13.14 -0.81
CA ARG A 521 -16.41 -12.18 0.25
C ARG A 521 -17.58 -11.31 0.71
N CYS A 522 -18.44 -10.87 -0.21
CA CYS A 522 -19.56 -9.99 0.12
C CYS A 522 -20.76 -10.79 0.67
N SER A 523 -21.12 -11.93 0.07
CA SER A 523 -22.31 -12.72 0.47
C SER A 523 -22.13 -13.51 1.76
N SER A 524 -20.91 -13.91 2.14
CA SER A 524 -20.65 -14.57 3.43
C SER A 524 -20.94 -13.65 4.62
N ASN A 525 -20.55 -12.37 4.51
CA ASN A 525 -20.73 -11.37 5.56
C ASN A 525 -22.17 -10.85 5.70
N LEU A 526 -22.99 -10.92 4.65
CA LEU A 526 -24.41 -10.51 4.71
C LEU A 526 -25.32 -11.56 5.38
N ASN A 527 -24.95 -12.85 5.36
CA ASN A 527 -25.79 -13.95 5.85
C ASN A 527 -25.68 -14.22 7.36
N ILE A 528 -24.99 -13.37 8.14
CA ILE A 528 -24.87 -13.50 9.61
C ILE A 528 -26.13 -12.95 10.31
N GLY A 529 -27.28 -13.55 9.99
CA GLY A 529 -28.59 -13.20 10.53
C GLY A 529 -28.97 -14.03 11.76
N GLY A 530 -28.64 -13.56 12.96
CA GLY A 530 -29.24 -14.06 14.22
C GLY A 530 -28.29 -14.32 15.39
N GLY A 531 -26.97 -14.36 15.17
CA GLY A 531 -25.99 -14.32 16.26
C GLY A 531 -25.88 -12.93 16.88
N GLU A 532 -25.25 -12.82 18.06
CA GLU A 532 -24.75 -11.54 18.54
C GLU A 532 -23.84 -10.93 17.46
N ARG A 533 -24.09 -9.68 17.07
CA ARG A 533 -23.23 -8.98 16.12
C ARG A 533 -21.87 -8.71 16.77
N THR A 534 -20.91 -9.60 16.51
CA THR A 534 -19.49 -9.33 16.76
C THR A 534 -19.07 -8.04 16.04
N VAL A 535 -18.11 -7.33 16.63
CA VAL A 535 -17.68 -5.99 16.18
C VAL A 535 -17.13 -6.03 14.74
N ALA A 536 -16.60 -7.18 14.31
CA ALA A 536 -16.05 -7.49 12.99
C ALA A 536 -16.91 -7.11 11.77
N GLY A 537 -18.24 -7.22 11.83
CA GLY A 537 -19.06 -7.33 10.61
C GLY A 537 -19.41 -6.04 9.85
N GLN A 538 -18.83 -4.87 10.19
CA GLN A 538 -19.42 -3.57 9.84
C GLN A 538 -18.44 -2.48 9.37
N LEU A 539 -17.87 -2.62 8.17
CA LEU A 539 -18.09 -1.54 7.19
C LEU A 539 -19.39 -1.75 6.41
N SER A 540 -19.83 -0.66 5.78
CA SER A 540 -21.20 -0.44 5.33
C SER A 540 -21.78 -1.58 4.46
N PRO A 541 -23.00 -2.06 4.76
CA PRO A 541 -23.75 -2.91 3.85
C PRO A 541 -23.90 -2.29 2.44
N PRO A 542 -24.16 -0.96 2.28
CA PRO A 542 -24.12 -0.30 0.97
C PRO A 542 -22.91 -0.59 0.09
N LEU A 543 -21.68 -0.69 0.63
CA LEU A 543 -20.50 -1.02 -0.19
C LEU A 543 -20.47 -2.50 -0.59
N LYS A 544 -20.93 -3.40 0.28
CA LYS A 544 -21.06 -4.84 -0.02
C LYS A 544 -22.17 -5.10 -1.05
N GLU A 545 -23.28 -4.36 -0.94
CA GLU A 545 -24.40 -4.36 -1.87
C GLU A 545 -23.95 -3.80 -3.22
N GLN A 546 -23.28 -2.63 -3.26
CA GLN A 546 -22.71 -2.08 -4.49
C GLN A 546 -21.74 -3.05 -5.17
N LEU A 547 -20.79 -3.64 -4.45
CA LEU A 547 -19.85 -4.62 -5.03
C LEU A 547 -20.55 -5.86 -5.62
N LEU A 548 -21.70 -6.27 -5.06
CA LEU A 548 -22.51 -7.36 -5.59
C LEU A 548 -23.31 -6.94 -6.83
N ASP A 549 -23.92 -5.76 -6.81
CA ASP A 549 -24.66 -5.21 -7.95
C ASP A 549 -23.75 -4.94 -9.16
N ASP A 550 -22.58 -4.32 -8.93
CA ASP A 550 -21.52 -4.18 -9.93
C ASP A 550 -21.05 -5.54 -10.45
N ALA A 551 -20.89 -6.55 -9.58
CA ALA A 551 -20.47 -7.88 -10.00
C ALA A 551 -21.53 -8.61 -10.85
N MET A 552 -22.82 -8.45 -10.53
CA MET A 552 -23.93 -9.00 -11.33
C MET A 552 -24.03 -8.30 -12.70
N ALA A 553 -23.94 -6.96 -12.73
CA ALA A 553 -23.99 -6.20 -13.98
C ALA A 553 -22.84 -6.56 -14.94
N ILE A 554 -21.64 -6.86 -14.41
CA ILE A 554 -20.53 -7.39 -15.21
C ILE A 554 -20.79 -8.82 -15.67
N GLU A 555 -21.31 -9.71 -14.81
CA GLU A 555 -21.63 -11.10 -15.18
C GLU A 555 -22.63 -11.18 -16.34
N GLU A 556 -23.70 -10.37 -16.29
CA GLU A 556 -24.69 -10.25 -17.38
C GLU A 556 -24.05 -9.72 -18.67
N SER A 557 -23.29 -8.63 -18.57
CA SER A 557 -22.64 -8.00 -19.74
C SER A 557 -21.63 -8.92 -20.42
N VAL A 558 -20.83 -9.65 -19.62
CA VAL A 558 -19.86 -10.64 -20.08
C VAL A 558 -20.55 -11.82 -20.77
N ALA A 559 -21.71 -12.26 -20.26
CA ALA A 559 -22.51 -13.30 -20.92
C ALA A 559 -23.00 -12.84 -22.30
N VAL A 560 -23.50 -11.61 -22.44
CA VAL A 560 -23.99 -11.04 -23.71
C VAL A 560 -22.88 -10.98 -24.77
N HIS A 561 -21.72 -10.39 -24.45
CA HIS A 561 -20.63 -10.27 -25.42
C HIS A 561 -19.98 -11.62 -25.77
N TYR A 562 -19.95 -12.56 -24.82
CA TYR A 562 -19.50 -13.93 -25.11
C TYR A 562 -20.48 -14.69 -26.01
N GLU A 563 -21.78 -14.54 -25.82
CA GLU A 563 -22.77 -15.16 -26.72
C GLU A 563 -22.72 -14.52 -28.12
N ALA A 564 -22.56 -13.19 -28.22
CA ALA A 564 -22.36 -12.50 -29.49
C ALA A 564 -21.14 -13.04 -30.25
N THR A 565 -20.00 -13.17 -29.57
CA THR A 565 -18.77 -13.78 -30.09
C THR A 565 -19.02 -15.21 -30.62
N GLN A 566 -19.63 -16.08 -29.79
CA GLN A 566 -19.95 -17.46 -30.16
C GLN A 566 -20.94 -17.54 -31.33
N ASN A 567 -21.88 -16.58 -31.44
CA ASN A 567 -22.84 -16.54 -32.52
C ASN A 567 -22.22 -16.00 -33.83
N ALA A 568 -21.28 -15.05 -33.77
CA ALA A 568 -20.50 -14.62 -34.93
C ALA A 568 -19.72 -15.79 -35.55
N VAL A 569 -18.98 -16.56 -34.72
CA VAL A 569 -18.25 -17.77 -35.15
C VAL A 569 -19.17 -18.79 -35.83
N LYS A 570 -20.39 -19.02 -35.29
CA LYS A 570 -21.38 -19.93 -35.89
C LYS A 570 -21.97 -19.40 -37.21
N LYS A 571 -22.30 -18.10 -37.28
CA LYS A 571 -22.83 -17.45 -38.50
C LYS A 571 -21.81 -17.52 -39.64
N LEU A 572 -20.53 -17.23 -39.35
CA LEU A 572 -19.45 -17.10 -40.34
C LEU A 572 -19.21 -18.39 -41.14
N ARG A 573 -19.32 -19.56 -40.50
CA ARG A 573 -19.20 -20.88 -41.15
C ARG A 573 -20.19 -21.12 -42.29
N ASN A 574 -21.26 -20.32 -42.37
CA ASN A 574 -22.32 -20.44 -43.36
C ASN A 574 -22.39 -19.24 -44.34
N LYS A 575 -21.32 -18.42 -44.43
CA LYS A 575 -21.26 -17.27 -45.35
C LYS A 575 -20.43 -17.58 -46.59
N SER A 576 -21.00 -17.33 -47.77
CA SER A 576 -20.32 -17.44 -49.07
C SER A 576 -19.85 -16.09 -49.64
N CYS A 577 -20.06 -14.99 -48.90
CA CYS A 577 -19.77 -13.62 -49.34
C CYS A 577 -18.79 -12.96 -48.37
N LEU A 578 -17.73 -12.32 -48.90
CA LEU A 578 -16.72 -11.63 -48.10
C LEU A 578 -17.31 -10.47 -47.27
N ALA A 579 -18.22 -9.67 -47.84
CA ALA A 579 -18.82 -8.55 -47.12
C ALA A 579 -19.66 -9.01 -45.90
N ASP A 580 -20.41 -10.10 -46.07
CA ASP A 580 -21.15 -10.76 -44.98
C ASP A 580 -20.23 -11.37 -43.92
N ALA A 581 -19.00 -11.76 -44.29
CA ALA A 581 -17.99 -12.26 -43.35
C ALA A 581 -17.34 -11.11 -42.57
N THR A 582 -17.01 -9.99 -43.22
CA THR A 582 -16.42 -8.81 -42.57
C THR A 582 -17.31 -8.28 -41.45
N VAL A 583 -18.61 -8.07 -41.70
CA VAL A 583 -19.55 -7.58 -40.66
C VAL A 583 -19.57 -8.49 -39.41
N LEU A 584 -19.34 -9.80 -39.57
CA LEU A 584 -19.27 -10.74 -38.45
C LEU A 584 -17.92 -10.73 -37.73
N LEU A 585 -16.84 -10.31 -38.39
CA LEU A 585 -15.56 -10.04 -37.75
C LEU A 585 -15.65 -8.73 -36.95
N ASP A 586 -16.30 -7.70 -37.49
CA ASP A 586 -16.53 -6.41 -36.83
C ASP A 586 -17.39 -6.59 -35.55
N GLU A 587 -18.55 -7.29 -35.65
CA GLU A 587 -19.40 -7.70 -34.49
C GLU A 587 -18.59 -8.41 -33.38
N MET A 588 -17.54 -9.15 -33.79
CA MET A 588 -16.72 -9.99 -32.92
C MET A 588 -15.52 -9.23 -32.33
N GLU A 589 -14.95 -8.25 -33.03
CA GLU A 589 -13.93 -7.34 -32.50
C GLU A 589 -14.51 -6.49 -31.36
N ASP A 590 -15.64 -5.81 -31.61
CA ASP A 590 -16.37 -5.03 -30.60
C ASP A 590 -16.69 -5.87 -29.36
N SER A 591 -17.15 -7.11 -29.56
CA SER A 591 -17.48 -8.02 -28.47
C SER A 591 -16.24 -8.43 -27.65
N ILE A 592 -15.10 -8.66 -28.30
CA ILE A 592 -13.85 -9.05 -27.62
C ILE A 592 -13.22 -7.86 -26.87
N ALA A 593 -13.23 -6.66 -27.45
CA ALA A 593 -12.74 -5.45 -26.78
C ALA A 593 -13.53 -5.19 -25.47
N ASN A 594 -14.86 -5.34 -25.52
CA ASN A 594 -15.69 -5.25 -24.32
C ASN A 594 -15.36 -6.37 -23.30
N LEU A 595 -15.09 -7.61 -23.72
CA LEU A 595 -14.68 -8.69 -22.80
C LEU A 595 -13.38 -8.41 -22.04
N VAL A 596 -12.37 -7.77 -22.67
CA VAL A 596 -11.13 -7.34 -21.98
C VAL A 596 -11.46 -6.31 -20.90
N LYS A 597 -12.20 -5.26 -21.27
CA LYS A 597 -12.66 -4.18 -20.37
C LYS A 597 -13.51 -4.69 -19.19
N TYR A 598 -14.35 -5.70 -19.40
CA TYR A 598 -15.12 -6.31 -18.31
C TYR A 598 -14.26 -7.23 -17.43
N ASN A 599 -13.24 -7.90 -17.96
CA ASN A 599 -12.26 -8.63 -17.15
C ASN A 599 -11.45 -7.67 -16.26
N GLU A 600 -10.95 -6.55 -16.80
CA GLU A 600 -10.29 -5.48 -16.05
C GLU A 600 -11.19 -4.92 -14.92
N ARG A 601 -12.46 -4.63 -15.21
CA ARG A 601 -13.42 -4.18 -14.19
C ARG A 601 -13.64 -5.25 -13.13
N SER A 602 -13.70 -6.54 -13.49
CA SER A 602 -13.81 -7.64 -12.51
C SER A 602 -12.59 -7.74 -11.60
N MET A 603 -11.36 -7.54 -12.11
CA MET A 603 -10.14 -7.47 -11.31
C MET A 603 -10.15 -6.24 -10.39
N THR A 604 -10.69 -5.12 -10.86
CA THR A 604 -10.87 -3.90 -10.07
C THR A 604 -11.83 -4.12 -8.89
N LEU A 605 -12.94 -4.86 -9.08
CA LEU A 605 -13.82 -5.26 -7.97
C LEU A 605 -13.10 -6.17 -6.96
N VAL A 606 -12.22 -7.08 -7.41
CA VAL A 606 -11.40 -7.89 -6.49
C VAL A 606 -10.51 -7.01 -5.63
N LEU A 607 -9.85 -5.99 -6.20
CA LEU A 607 -9.08 -5.01 -5.42
C LEU A 607 -9.95 -4.23 -4.43
N GLN A 608 -11.10 -3.72 -4.87
CA GLN A 608 -12.03 -3.00 -3.99
C GLN A 608 -12.54 -3.89 -2.85
N SER A 609 -12.76 -5.19 -3.08
CA SER A 609 -13.06 -6.14 -2.01
C SER A 609 -11.87 -6.43 -1.07
N ASN A 610 -10.61 -6.36 -1.54
CA ASN A 610 -9.44 -6.37 -0.64
C ASN A 610 -9.41 -5.12 0.25
N LEU A 611 -9.69 -3.94 -0.32
CA LEU A 611 -9.74 -2.69 0.43
C LEU A 611 -10.82 -2.70 1.50
N GLN A 612 -12.01 -3.22 1.18
CA GLN A 612 -13.08 -3.43 2.16
C GLN A 612 -12.56 -4.20 3.39
N VAL A 613 -11.93 -5.36 3.17
CA VAL A 613 -11.38 -6.20 4.24
C VAL A 613 -10.32 -5.46 5.07
N PHE A 614 -9.38 -4.75 4.44
CA PHE A 614 -8.38 -3.97 5.19
C PHE A 614 -9.01 -2.90 6.09
N LEU A 615 -10.08 -2.26 5.65
CA LEU A 615 -10.79 -1.24 6.44
C LEU A 615 -11.62 -1.88 7.56
N GLU A 616 -12.21 -3.05 7.34
CA GLU A 616 -12.95 -3.80 8.38
C GLU A 616 -11.99 -4.26 9.49
N ASP A 617 -10.84 -4.81 9.12
CA ASP A 617 -9.74 -5.14 10.03
C ASP A 617 -9.24 -3.91 10.80
N GLU A 618 -9.26 -2.71 10.22
CA GLU A 618 -8.85 -1.47 10.89
C GLU A 618 -9.90 -0.99 11.89
N VAL A 619 -11.18 -0.93 11.47
CA VAL A 619 -12.28 -0.48 12.31
C VAL A 619 -12.48 -1.42 13.49
N GLU A 620 -12.47 -2.75 13.29
CA GLU A 620 -12.58 -3.67 14.41
C GLU A 620 -11.38 -3.58 15.36
N SER A 621 -10.15 -3.68 14.85
CA SER A 621 -8.97 -3.67 15.74
C SER A 621 -8.84 -2.36 16.53
N SER A 622 -9.17 -1.22 15.92
CA SER A 622 -9.21 0.09 16.58
C SER A 622 -10.31 0.17 17.65
N VAL A 623 -11.52 -0.27 17.34
CA VAL A 623 -12.63 -0.29 18.30
C VAL A 623 -12.33 -1.24 19.45
N ARG A 624 -11.81 -2.45 19.19
CA ARG A 624 -11.43 -3.44 20.20
C ARG A 624 -10.33 -2.91 21.13
N ALA A 625 -9.34 -2.19 20.60
CA ALA A 625 -8.30 -1.54 21.41
C ALA A 625 -8.88 -0.41 22.31
N ALA A 626 -9.78 0.41 21.78
CA ALA A 626 -10.44 1.46 22.56
C ALA A 626 -11.41 0.90 23.62
N GLU A 627 -12.17 -0.15 23.30
CA GLU A 627 -13.05 -0.85 24.25
C GLU A 627 -12.25 -1.51 25.38
N HIS A 628 -11.09 -2.11 25.08
CA HIS A 628 -10.13 -2.56 26.09
C HIS A 628 -9.63 -1.40 26.98
N ALA A 629 -9.25 -0.27 26.39
CA ALA A 629 -8.84 0.92 27.14
C ALA A 629 -9.95 1.45 28.09
N PHE A 630 -11.21 1.48 27.64
CA PHE A 630 -12.36 1.83 28.49
C PHE A 630 -12.68 0.80 29.58
N SER A 631 -12.31 -0.47 29.40
CA SER A 631 -12.47 -1.53 30.40
C SER A 631 -11.39 -1.52 31.50
N SER A 632 -10.28 -0.80 31.26
CA SER A 632 -9.17 -0.74 32.21
C SER A 632 -9.56 -0.02 33.51
N SER A 633 -9.03 -0.49 34.65
CA SER A 633 -9.36 0.02 35.98
C SER A 633 -8.70 1.36 36.35
N VAL A 634 -8.44 2.23 35.36
CA VAL A 634 -7.72 3.51 35.54
C VAL A 634 -8.70 4.63 35.84
N THR A 635 -8.61 5.19 37.05
CA THR A 635 -9.49 6.29 37.50
C THR A 635 -8.96 7.64 37.00
N PHE A 636 -9.64 8.24 36.03
CA PHE A 636 -9.28 9.56 35.49
C PHE A 636 -9.81 10.73 36.36
N PRO A 637 -9.03 11.81 36.57
CA PRO A 637 -9.53 13.03 37.19
C PRO A 637 -10.50 13.76 36.25
N GLY A 638 -11.47 14.49 36.84
CA GLY A 638 -12.62 15.08 36.15
C GLY A 638 -12.38 15.70 34.76
N PRO A 639 -11.38 16.58 34.56
CA PRO A 639 -11.08 17.13 33.23
C PRO A 639 -10.67 16.07 32.21
N LYS A 640 -9.71 15.18 32.55
CA LYS A 640 -9.29 14.09 31.66
C LYS A 640 -10.42 13.08 31.40
N LEU A 641 -11.32 12.89 32.35
CA LEU A 641 -12.52 12.06 32.19
C LEU A 641 -13.51 12.68 31.18
N ALA A 642 -13.68 14.00 31.19
CA ALA A 642 -14.51 14.69 30.19
C ALA A 642 -13.91 14.56 28.77
N ASP A 643 -12.59 14.70 28.63
CA ASP A 643 -11.89 14.45 27.36
C ASP A 643 -12.02 12.98 26.90
N LEU A 644 -12.00 12.02 27.83
CA LEU A 644 -12.21 10.59 27.53
C LEU A 644 -13.63 10.31 27.04
N HIS A 645 -14.64 10.92 27.65
CA HIS A 645 -16.03 10.84 27.17
C HIS A 645 -16.20 11.50 25.79
N LYS A 646 -15.51 12.63 25.53
CA LYS A 646 -15.51 13.29 24.23
C LYS A 646 -14.87 12.41 23.15
N LEU A 647 -13.71 11.82 23.40
CA LEU A 647 -13.05 10.88 22.48
C LEU A 647 -13.93 9.64 22.24
N ARG A 648 -14.60 9.10 23.27
CA ARG A 648 -15.57 8.01 23.12
C ARG A 648 -16.76 8.40 22.24
N SER A 649 -17.24 9.64 22.33
CA SER A 649 -18.30 10.15 21.46
C SER A 649 -17.83 10.22 20.00
N LEU A 650 -16.65 10.78 19.75
CA LEU A 650 -16.06 10.91 18.41
C LEU A 650 -15.75 9.54 17.77
N LEU A 651 -15.26 8.57 18.56
CA LEU A 651 -15.07 7.18 18.12
C LEU A 651 -16.42 6.54 17.71
N ASN A 652 -17.47 6.71 18.53
CA ASN A 652 -18.80 6.18 18.24
C ASN A 652 -19.46 6.87 17.03
N GLU A 653 -19.13 8.15 16.78
CA GLU A 653 -19.57 8.92 15.62
C GLU A 653 -18.87 8.41 14.35
N ALA A 654 -17.53 8.34 14.35
CA ALA A 654 -16.76 7.78 13.24
C ALA A 654 -17.10 6.31 12.92
N ARG A 655 -17.40 5.49 13.94
CA ARG A 655 -17.88 4.10 13.77
C ARG A 655 -19.24 4.05 13.08
N LYS A 656 -20.14 5.01 13.35
CA LYS A 656 -21.42 5.12 12.64
C LYS A 656 -21.22 5.58 11.20
N GLU A 657 -20.38 6.60 10.98
CA GLU A 657 -20.04 7.09 9.64
C GLU A 657 -19.49 5.94 8.77
N ALA A 658 -18.54 5.14 9.27
CA ALA A 658 -17.98 3.98 8.58
C ALA A 658 -19.02 2.89 8.26
N GLY A 659 -19.97 2.65 9.18
CA GLY A 659 -21.12 1.77 8.95
C GLY A 659 -22.13 2.30 7.93
N SER A 660 -22.04 3.58 7.55
CA SER A 660 -22.93 4.26 6.58
C SER A 660 -22.22 4.77 5.31
N ALA A 661 -20.91 4.54 5.17
CA ALA A 661 -20.13 5.03 4.03
C ALA A 661 -20.69 4.53 2.70
N SER A 662 -20.86 5.42 1.73
CA SER A 662 -21.42 5.12 0.41
C SER A 662 -20.35 4.90 -0.67
N THR A 663 -19.11 5.34 -0.41
CA THR A 663 -17.98 5.18 -1.33
C THR A 663 -16.72 4.68 -0.62
N PHE A 664 -15.80 4.06 -1.35
CA PHE A 664 -14.50 3.66 -0.80
C PHE A 664 -13.68 4.85 -0.26
N ALA A 665 -13.83 6.04 -0.85
CA ALA A 665 -13.17 7.26 -0.35
C ALA A 665 -13.71 7.67 1.04
N GLU A 666 -15.02 7.59 1.26
CA GLU A 666 -15.64 7.82 2.57
C GLU A 666 -15.25 6.72 3.58
N ALA A 667 -15.23 5.46 3.15
CA ALA A 667 -14.81 4.32 3.96
C ALA A 667 -13.36 4.47 4.47
N VAL A 668 -12.42 4.84 3.60
CA VAL A 668 -11.02 5.14 3.97
C VAL A 668 -10.93 6.29 4.97
N GLN A 669 -11.66 7.39 4.73
CA GLN A 669 -11.63 8.56 5.62
C GLN A 669 -12.24 8.25 7.01
N THR A 670 -13.31 7.47 7.05
CA THR A 670 -14.01 7.12 8.30
C THR A 670 -13.26 6.07 9.11
N ALA A 671 -12.69 5.05 8.48
CA ALA A 671 -11.77 4.12 9.15
C ALA A 671 -10.54 4.86 9.75
N ALA A 672 -9.97 5.80 9.00
CA ALA A 672 -8.90 6.67 9.48
C ALA A 672 -9.30 7.51 10.71
N LYS A 673 -10.53 8.05 10.75
CA LYS A 673 -11.07 8.72 11.96
C LYS A 673 -11.19 7.74 13.13
N VAL A 674 -11.78 6.56 12.92
CA VAL A 674 -11.95 5.52 13.95
C VAL A 674 -10.60 5.15 14.57
N ARG A 675 -9.59 4.87 13.75
CA ARG A 675 -8.23 4.57 14.22
C ARG A 675 -7.60 5.75 14.94
N SER A 676 -7.68 6.96 14.39
CA SER A 676 -7.14 8.17 15.03
C SER A 676 -7.75 8.44 16.42
N HIS A 677 -9.06 8.19 16.58
CA HIS A 677 -9.74 8.34 17.87
C HIS A 677 -9.39 7.21 18.85
N ALA A 678 -9.27 5.96 18.39
CA ALA A 678 -8.79 4.85 19.22
C ALA A 678 -7.35 5.04 19.69
N GLU A 679 -6.46 5.46 18.79
CA GLU A 679 -5.07 5.82 19.07
C GLU A 679 -4.99 6.93 20.14
N ALA A 680 -5.82 7.98 20.03
CA ALA A 680 -5.87 9.07 21.01
C ALA A 680 -6.38 8.62 22.40
N ILE A 681 -7.27 7.62 22.46
CA ILE A 681 -7.76 7.04 23.73
C ILE A 681 -6.65 6.24 24.42
N ASP A 682 -5.94 5.40 23.66
CA ASP A 682 -4.80 4.60 24.15
C ASP A 682 -3.63 5.49 24.60
N ASP A 683 -3.29 6.51 23.80
CA ASP A 683 -2.25 7.48 24.14
C ASP A 683 -2.60 8.27 25.40
N MET A 684 -3.86 8.68 25.58
CA MET A 684 -4.28 9.38 26.80
C MET A 684 -4.30 8.45 28.02
N LEU A 685 -4.66 7.17 27.87
CA LEU A 685 -4.58 6.18 28.94
C LEU A 685 -3.13 5.99 29.41
N LYS A 686 -2.21 5.72 28.47
CA LYS A 686 -0.78 5.49 28.75
C LYS A 686 -0.11 6.75 29.31
N ASN A 687 -0.42 7.93 28.77
CA ASN A 687 0.08 9.19 29.32
C ASN A 687 -0.52 9.50 30.70
N HIS A 688 -1.77 9.11 30.99
CA HIS A 688 -2.31 9.26 32.33
C HIS A 688 -1.61 8.32 33.33
N GLN A 689 -1.43 7.04 32.99
CA GLN A 689 -0.66 6.09 33.80
C GLN A 689 0.75 6.61 34.10
N ARG A 690 1.45 7.17 33.10
CA ARG A 690 2.77 7.82 33.28
C ARG A 690 2.71 9.04 34.19
N SER A 691 1.72 9.92 34.05
CA SER A 691 1.56 11.08 34.95
C SER A 691 1.30 10.68 36.42
N LEU A 692 0.64 9.54 36.68
CA LEU A 692 0.47 8.99 38.04
C LEU A 692 1.81 8.52 38.64
N LEU A 693 2.79 8.20 37.80
CA LEU A 693 4.18 7.85 38.16
C LEU A 693 5.14 9.06 38.11
N LYS A 694 4.60 10.29 38.03
CA LYS A 694 5.37 11.56 37.97
C LYS A 694 6.34 11.66 36.79
N LEU A 695 5.97 11.07 35.65
CA LEU A 695 6.59 11.33 34.35
C LEU A 695 5.89 12.51 33.66
N ASP A 696 6.45 13.72 33.85
CA ASP A 696 6.14 14.94 33.08
C ASP A 696 7.39 15.41 32.30
#